data_AF-A0A840S7C6-F1
#
_entry.id   AF-A0A840S7C6-F1
#
_cell.length_a   1.000
_cell.length_b   1.000
_cell.length_c   1.000
_cell.angle_alpha   90.00
_cell.angle_beta   90.00
_cell.angle_gamma   90.00
#
_symmetry.space_group_name_H-M   'P 1'
#
loop_
_entity.id
_entity.type
_entity.pdbx_description
1 polymer ?
#
loop_
_entity_poly.entity_id
_entity_poly.type
_entity_poly.pdbx_seq_one_letter_code
_entity_poly.pdbx_strand_id
1 'polypeptide(L)'
;EDLAAITSSGIRALSSTQISALTTDGIVALGTNQAAALSSVQAAGLRTDQLNAFQSDDLRALSTSALRGLSSEQVGAMTSDQLQTLTATPQVASLSTAILSALGSDDLNAFSSAQFAAMTTTQLANLSSAVIGTLQTEDLAALTTAGIRALSSTQLSALTTDGIVALGTNQAAALSSVQAAGLRTDQLNAMQSDDLRALSTAALRGLSSDQFAALTSDQQQLLSNTQVASLTSSLLNGLSSADLNAFSSAQFAAMSSSQLSNLSSAVIGTLETEDLAAIGSSVIRALTSTQISALTTDGIVALGTHQAAALTSVQAAGLRSDQLNAFQSDDLRALTTAALRGLSSDQFAALTSDQQQVLSTAQVASLTSSLLNALNSADLNAFSSAQFAALSTSQIANLSSAVFATLQTEDLAAISSAGIRALTSTQVSAFTTDGIVALGSHQAAAMSSVQIAGLSSAQLNAMESADLRALTTSALRGLSSDQLSALTSDQQQLLTTQQVASLTSSLLNALSSADLNAFSTEQFAGLSTTQLSNLSTALLGTLQTEDLASISSSAFRALTSTQIGSLSTDGIVALGTHQVAAMSSVQAAGFRTDQLVALQSDDLRALSTSALRGLSTEQFTAFTTDHIPQLTAAQVTSLQSSHIAVLSTAELDAMTTNQFAAMTATQAAGFNTAHMVALASEDLRALSIFAIRGLSTDNLAALTTDQIPQLTALQVGALTTSQVAGLQTDDLVALSTEQVVALSSSQMAAMSSAQIGALATDDVRVLTSAQVRGLGSEDLSAMNTDQIAALSSVAAGSLTSGQIAGLSSADMGALASDAVRALSTSTVRALTSEQVAGLTSDQVSTLTTTQIGALRTDAVVALGTEDYAAMTSSQFAGFTSSQIAVIETADLRQLASDDIKALSSVQIDGFTTEHIASLTSDQIDGLDTVDIASMSMTQVLAFNTDQITSMTDEQRNALFLATPIMLDLDGNGIQTVAAAQGVNFDLFGSGTSAQWGWTAGADGLLAMDLNGDGVINDGRELFGSGTRLADGSVGADGYTALAQQDSDKDGDIDANDANFNQMRVWVDADHDGITDAGELKTLTELGIASLNLNAMKGSEVDNGNVLGLVSSFTRTDGSTSQMADVWFAKHKPEEGAPPPSLGDVLAAPNSLPLPDPNPGSAGTAQVHPGGAPLIMVRKYLDDDELFKPPLI
;
A
#
# COMPACT_ATOMS: atom_id res chain seq x y z
N GLU A 1 -126.42 92.43 -42.42
CA GLU A 1 -126.33 92.97 -41.04
C GLU A 1 -126.55 91.89 -39.99
N ASP A 2 -127.59 91.05 -40.09
CA ASP A 2 -127.87 89.99 -39.11
C ASP A 2 -126.70 89.02 -38.84
N LEU A 3 -125.93 88.66 -39.88
CA LEU A 3 -124.76 87.79 -39.77
C LEU A 3 -123.60 88.42 -38.99
N ALA A 4 -123.40 89.74 -39.13
CA ALA A 4 -122.37 90.47 -38.40
C ALA A 4 -122.71 90.64 -36.91
N ALA A 5 -124.00 90.57 -36.56
CA ALA A 5 -124.48 90.60 -35.17
C ALA A 5 -124.33 89.26 -34.42
N ILE A 6 -123.99 88.17 -35.13
CA ILE A 6 -123.76 86.87 -34.49
C ILE A 6 -122.48 86.92 -33.65
N THR A 7 -122.60 86.57 -32.36
CA THR A 7 -121.45 86.48 -31.45
C THR A 7 -120.54 85.30 -31.82
N SER A 8 -119.27 85.35 -31.42
CA SER A 8 -118.32 84.23 -31.61
C SER A 8 -118.83 82.88 -31.10
N SER A 9 -119.65 82.87 -30.03
CA SER A 9 -120.31 81.65 -29.54
C SER A 9 -121.42 81.17 -30.47
N GLY A 10 -122.14 82.11 -31.09
CA GLY A 10 -123.10 81.80 -32.14
C GLY A 10 -122.44 81.20 -33.38
N ILE A 11 -121.29 81.71 -33.80
CA ILE A 11 -120.52 81.13 -34.91
C ILE A 11 -120.05 79.73 -34.57
N ARG A 12 -119.58 79.47 -33.35
CA ARG A 12 -119.22 78.10 -32.91
C ARG A 12 -120.40 77.12 -32.87
N ALA A 13 -121.63 77.61 -32.74
CA ALA A 13 -122.84 76.78 -32.75
C ALA A 13 -123.28 76.38 -34.17
N LEU A 14 -122.75 77.02 -35.21
CA LEU A 14 -123.05 76.66 -36.60
C LEU A 14 -122.37 75.34 -36.98
N SER A 15 -123.06 74.46 -37.70
CA SER A 15 -122.42 73.29 -38.29
C SER A 15 -121.50 73.69 -39.44
N SER A 16 -120.55 72.82 -39.80
CA SER A 16 -119.69 73.04 -40.98
C SER A 16 -120.49 73.19 -42.27
N THR A 17 -121.63 72.50 -42.39
CA THR A 17 -122.56 72.66 -43.52
C THR A 17 -123.26 74.02 -43.51
N GLN A 18 -123.56 74.58 -42.33
CA GLN A 18 -124.13 75.92 -42.23
C GLN A 18 -123.08 76.99 -42.57
N ILE A 19 -121.83 76.80 -42.15
CA ILE A 19 -120.71 77.67 -42.53
C ILE A 19 -120.44 77.58 -44.05
N SER A 20 -120.46 76.38 -44.64
CA SER A 20 -120.26 76.19 -46.08
C SER A 20 -121.37 76.80 -46.95
N ALA A 21 -122.58 76.89 -46.39
CA ALA A 21 -123.74 77.47 -47.05
C ALA A 21 -123.76 79.01 -47.03
N LEU A 22 -122.88 79.65 -46.26
CA LEU A 22 -122.70 81.10 -46.32
C LEU A 22 -122.21 81.51 -47.71
N THR A 23 -122.68 82.66 -48.21
CA THR A 23 -122.07 83.27 -49.39
C THR A 23 -120.70 83.85 -49.02
N THR A 24 -119.85 84.14 -50.00
CA THR A 24 -118.57 84.83 -49.78
C THR A 24 -118.78 86.17 -49.07
N ASP A 25 -119.82 86.93 -49.43
CA ASP A 25 -120.21 88.15 -48.70
C ASP A 25 -120.60 87.86 -47.24
N GLY A 26 -121.21 86.70 -47.00
CA GLY A 26 -121.52 86.21 -45.67
C GLY A 26 -120.27 85.91 -44.84
N ILE A 27 -119.19 85.45 -45.48
CA ILE A 27 -117.89 85.22 -44.83
C ILE A 27 -117.17 86.55 -44.56
N VAL A 28 -117.17 87.49 -45.51
CA VAL A 28 -116.63 88.84 -45.30
C VAL A 28 -117.36 89.59 -44.18
N ALA A 29 -118.67 89.34 -44.02
CA ALA A 29 -119.46 89.93 -42.95
C ALA A 29 -119.17 89.33 -41.55
N LEU A 30 -118.46 88.20 -41.47
CA LEU A 30 -117.94 87.69 -40.19
C LEU A 30 -116.77 88.56 -39.76
N GLY A 31 -116.87 89.23 -38.63
CA GLY A 31 -115.74 89.97 -38.08
C GLY A 31 -114.58 89.06 -37.62
N THR A 32 -113.44 89.66 -37.31
CA THR A 32 -112.20 88.97 -36.90
C THR A 32 -112.37 88.06 -35.68
N ASN A 33 -113.19 88.47 -34.71
CA ASN A 33 -113.50 87.64 -33.53
C ASN A 33 -114.37 86.41 -33.88
N GLN A 34 -115.16 86.50 -34.95
CA GLN A 34 -115.95 85.39 -35.47
C GLN A 34 -115.06 84.42 -36.25
N ALA A 35 -114.17 84.93 -37.10
CA ALA A 35 -113.16 84.11 -37.79
C ALA A 35 -112.28 83.34 -36.80
N ALA A 36 -111.78 84.02 -35.76
CA ALA A 36 -111.01 83.39 -34.68
C ALA A 36 -111.78 82.28 -33.93
N ALA A 37 -113.11 82.37 -33.92
CA ALA A 37 -113.96 81.42 -33.23
C ALA A 37 -114.24 80.15 -34.04
N LEU A 38 -113.92 80.12 -35.33
CA LEU A 38 -114.07 78.93 -36.16
C LEU A 38 -113.27 77.77 -35.58
N SER A 39 -113.95 76.64 -35.42
CA SER A 39 -113.33 75.36 -35.07
C SER A 39 -112.67 74.71 -36.28
N SER A 40 -111.80 73.72 -36.05
CA SER A 40 -111.18 72.93 -37.12
C SER A 40 -112.19 72.31 -38.08
N VAL A 41 -113.33 71.82 -37.56
CA VAL A 41 -114.38 71.17 -38.36
C VAL A 41 -115.13 72.19 -39.23
N GLN A 42 -115.34 73.40 -38.70
CA GLN A 42 -115.98 74.48 -39.44
C GLN A 42 -115.05 75.04 -40.51
N ALA A 43 -113.77 75.22 -40.18
CA ALA A 43 -112.75 75.63 -41.13
C ALA A 43 -112.61 74.60 -42.27
N ALA A 44 -112.61 73.31 -41.95
CA ALA A 44 -112.64 72.24 -42.95
C ALA A 44 -113.88 72.29 -43.86
N GLY A 45 -115.00 72.82 -43.36
CA GLY A 45 -116.24 72.98 -44.13
C GLY A 45 -116.24 74.18 -45.08
N LEU A 46 -115.29 75.10 -44.97
CA LEU A 46 -115.22 76.24 -45.87
C LEU A 46 -114.91 75.81 -47.30
N ARG A 47 -115.56 76.41 -48.27
CA ARG A 47 -115.14 76.27 -49.67
C ARG A 47 -113.93 77.17 -49.95
N THR A 48 -113.17 76.87 -51.00
CA THR A 48 -111.96 77.62 -51.36
C THR A 48 -112.27 79.09 -51.68
N ASP A 49 -113.39 79.36 -52.34
CA ASP A 49 -113.90 80.71 -52.60
C ASP A 49 -114.25 81.47 -51.31
N GLN A 50 -114.81 80.77 -50.32
CA GLN A 50 -115.09 81.33 -48.99
C GLN A 50 -113.81 81.62 -48.21
N LEU A 51 -112.82 80.73 -48.24
CA LEU A 51 -111.54 80.95 -47.59
C LEU A 51 -110.83 82.17 -48.18
N ASN A 52 -110.87 82.30 -49.51
CA ASN A 52 -110.27 83.42 -50.23
C ASN A 52 -110.99 84.74 -49.99
N ALA A 53 -112.24 84.71 -49.53
CA ALA A 53 -113.00 85.90 -49.17
C ALA A 53 -112.62 86.47 -47.78
N PHE A 54 -111.85 85.75 -46.95
CA PHE A 54 -111.40 86.31 -45.67
C PHE A 54 -110.49 87.52 -45.83
N GLN A 55 -110.68 88.51 -44.96
CA GLN A 55 -109.77 89.64 -44.86
C GLN A 55 -108.50 89.21 -44.10
N SER A 56 -107.40 89.94 -44.32
CA SER A 56 -106.08 89.60 -43.75
C SER A 56 -106.08 89.52 -42.22
N ASP A 57 -106.84 90.38 -41.54
CA ASP A 57 -106.94 90.36 -40.07
C ASP A 57 -107.69 89.11 -39.58
N ASP A 58 -108.66 88.64 -40.35
CA ASP A 58 -109.42 87.43 -40.05
C ASP A 58 -108.57 86.17 -40.21
N LEU A 59 -107.77 86.09 -41.28
CA LEU A 59 -106.79 85.02 -41.48
C LEU A 59 -105.74 84.98 -40.37
N ARG A 60 -105.26 86.14 -39.91
CA ARG A 60 -104.36 86.25 -38.75
C ARG A 60 -105.01 85.81 -37.45
N ALA A 61 -106.30 86.02 -37.31
CA ALA A 61 -107.04 85.65 -36.12
C ALA A 61 -107.48 84.19 -36.09
N LEU A 62 -107.44 83.47 -37.24
CA LEU A 62 -107.72 82.04 -37.28
C LEU A 62 -106.83 81.29 -36.27
N SER A 63 -107.49 80.51 -35.42
CA SER A 63 -106.78 79.67 -34.46
C SER A 63 -105.92 78.62 -35.17
N THR A 64 -104.81 78.19 -34.56
CA THR A 64 -103.99 77.09 -35.10
C THR A 64 -104.77 75.80 -35.28
N SER A 65 -105.81 75.59 -34.47
CA SER A 65 -106.71 74.44 -34.62
C SER A 65 -107.57 74.56 -35.88
N ALA A 66 -108.06 75.77 -36.19
CA ALA A 66 -108.77 76.04 -37.44
C ALA A 66 -107.88 75.78 -38.66
N LEU A 67 -106.66 76.32 -38.64
CA LEU A 67 -105.68 76.13 -39.73
C LEU A 67 -105.30 74.67 -39.95
N ARG A 68 -105.15 73.88 -38.88
CA ARG A 68 -104.92 72.42 -39.00
C ARG A 68 -106.13 71.66 -39.55
N GLY A 69 -107.34 72.23 -39.44
CA GLY A 69 -108.55 71.68 -40.02
C GLY A 69 -108.66 71.90 -41.53
N LEU A 70 -107.87 72.82 -42.09
CA LEU A 70 -107.86 73.08 -43.53
C LEU A 70 -107.18 71.94 -44.29
N SER A 71 -107.72 71.61 -45.45
CA SER A 71 -107.12 70.69 -46.41
C SER A 71 -106.01 71.40 -47.19
N SER A 72 -105.12 70.60 -47.79
CA SER A 72 -104.09 71.12 -48.70
C SER A 72 -104.68 71.87 -49.89
N GLU A 73 -105.87 71.47 -50.38
CA GLU A 73 -106.58 72.17 -51.46
C GLU A 73 -107.13 73.52 -51.00
N GLN A 74 -107.59 73.62 -49.74
CA GLN A 74 -108.05 74.88 -49.15
C GLN A 74 -106.89 75.86 -48.99
N VAL A 75 -105.75 75.42 -48.44
CA VAL A 75 -104.59 76.29 -48.24
C VAL A 75 -103.90 76.62 -49.57
N GLY A 76 -103.80 75.66 -50.50
CA GLY A 76 -103.21 75.88 -51.82
C GLY A 76 -104.05 76.78 -52.75
N ALA A 77 -105.34 76.97 -52.44
CA ALA A 77 -106.17 77.96 -53.13
C ALA A 77 -106.00 79.39 -52.59
N MET A 78 -105.32 79.58 -51.46
CA MET A 78 -105.03 80.90 -50.89
C MET A 78 -104.06 81.65 -51.80
N THR A 79 -104.22 82.97 -51.89
CA THR A 79 -103.28 83.81 -52.62
C THR A 79 -101.96 83.95 -51.84
N SER A 80 -100.86 84.27 -52.53
CA SER A 80 -99.55 84.53 -51.92
C SER A 80 -99.62 85.59 -50.81
N ASP A 81 -100.41 86.64 -51.00
CA ASP A 81 -100.64 87.68 -49.98
C ASP A 81 -101.33 87.11 -48.74
N GLN A 82 -102.28 86.19 -48.92
CA GLN A 82 -102.97 85.53 -47.81
C GLN A 82 -102.04 84.58 -47.05
N LEU A 83 -101.17 83.84 -47.75
CA LEU A 83 -100.16 83.01 -47.13
C LEU A 83 -99.14 83.82 -46.30
N GLN A 84 -98.73 85.00 -46.80
CA GLN A 84 -97.90 85.95 -46.04
C GLN A 84 -98.59 86.51 -44.79
N THR A 85 -99.92 86.62 -44.80
CA THR A 85 -100.64 87.13 -43.63
C THR A 85 -100.61 86.18 -42.44
N LEU A 86 -100.35 84.88 -42.66
CA LEU A 86 -100.19 83.91 -41.58
C LEU A 86 -99.01 84.29 -40.69
N THR A 87 -99.22 84.36 -39.38
CA THR A 87 -98.15 84.62 -38.42
C THR A 87 -97.13 83.48 -38.44
N ALA A 88 -95.84 83.85 -38.49
CA ALA A 88 -94.72 82.89 -38.42
C ALA A 88 -94.87 81.93 -37.23
N THR A 89 -95.31 82.46 -36.09
CA THR A 89 -95.74 81.68 -34.93
C THR A 89 -97.00 82.33 -34.34
N PRO A 90 -98.04 81.55 -34.00
CA PRO A 90 -98.07 80.09 -34.00
C PRO A 90 -98.60 79.45 -35.30
N GLN A 91 -99.00 80.24 -36.30
CA GLN A 91 -99.79 79.72 -37.42
C GLN A 91 -98.96 78.85 -38.39
N VAL A 92 -97.85 79.38 -38.95
CA VAL A 92 -97.00 78.61 -39.90
C VAL A 92 -96.36 77.39 -39.24
N ALA A 93 -95.81 77.55 -38.03
CA ALA A 93 -95.28 76.43 -37.25
C ALA A 93 -96.31 75.33 -36.93
N SER A 94 -97.61 75.64 -37.00
CA SER A 94 -98.70 74.68 -36.75
C SER A 94 -99.26 74.01 -38.01
N LEU A 95 -98.84 74.44 -39.20
CA LEU A 95 -99.23 73.80 -40.46
C LEU A 95 -98.70 72.37 -40.51
N SER A 96 -99.52 71.44 -40.99
CA SER A 96 -99.08 70.06 -41.16
C SER A 96 -98.03 69.97 -42.27
N THR A 97 -97.14 68.98 -42.18
CA THR A 97 -96.16 68.73 -43.24
C THR A 97 -96.84 68.38 -44.58
N ALA A 98 -98.03 67.78 -44.53
CA ALA A 98 -98.84 67.49 -45.71
C ALA A 98 -99.32 68.76 -46.43
N ILE A 99 -99.69 69.80 -45.69
CA ILE A 99 -100.04 71.11 -46.26
C ILE A 99 -98.81 71.73 -46.91
N LEU A 100 -97.70 71.82 -46.18
CA LEU A 100 -96.47 72.44 -46.68
C LEU A 100 -95.86 71.70 -47.87
N SER A 101 -95.96 70.37 -47.93
CA SER A 101 -95.47 69.60 -49.08
C SER A 101 -96.35 69.72 -50.32
N ALA A 102 -97.61 70.15 -50.16
CA ALA A 102 -98.54 70.35 -51.27
C ALA A 102 -98.46 71.76 -51.87
N LEU A 103 -97.80 72.70 -51.19
CA LEU A 103 -97.52 74.05 -51.70
C LEU A 103 -96.41 74.01 -52.76
N GLY A 104 -96.59 74.77 -53.84
CA GLY A 104 -95.56 74.94 -54.87
C GLY A 104 -94.38 75.77 -54.37
N SER A 105 -93.29 75.83 -55.17
CA SER A 105 -92.15 76.71 -54.89
C SER A 105 -92.56 78.18 -54.80
N ASP A 106 -93.50 78.60 -55.63
CA ASP A 106 -93.96 80.00 -55.69
C ASP A 106 -94.77 80.37 -54.43
N ASP A 107 -95.56 79.44 -53.92
CA ASP A 107 -96.36 79.63 -52.70
C ASP A 107 -95.48 79.67 -51.44
N LEU A 108 -94.46 78.81 -51.39
CA LEU A 108 -93.49 78.79 -50.30
C LEU A 108 -92.54 79.98 -50.36
N ASN A 109 -92.10 80.40 -51.54
CA ASN A 109 -91.31 81.62 -51.71
C ASN A 109 -92.12 82.90 -51.43
N ALA A 110 -93.46 82.80 -51.38
CA ALA A 110 -94.25 83.90 -50.86
C ALA A 110 -94.07 84.05 -49.34
N PHE A 111 -93.65 83.03 -48.58
CA PHE A 111 -93.41 83.19 -47.15
C PHE A 111 -92.24 84.16 -46.89
N SER A 112 -92.34 84.91 -45.79
CA SER A 112 -91.24 85.72 -45.26
C SER A 112 -90.17 84.85 -44.58
N SER A 113 -88.94 85.36 -44.49
CA SER A 113 -87.83 84.67 -43.81
C SER A 113 -88.13 84.35 -42.34
N ALA A 114 -88.97 85.16 -41.67
CA ALA A 114 -89.44 84.87 -40.32
C ALA A 114 -90.37 83.63 -40.27
N GLN A 115 -91.20 83.43 -41.29
CA GLN A 115 -92.06 82.25 -41.41
C GLN A 115 -91.25 80.99 -41.71
N PHE A 116 -90.19 81.07 -42.54
CA PHE A 116 -89.25 79.98 -42.74
C PHE A 116 -88.43 79.65 -41.48
N ALA A 117 -87.89 80.66 -40.80
CA ALA A 117 -87.16 80.47 -39.55
C ALA A 117 -88.00 79.82 -38.44
N ALA A 118 -89.32 80.07 -38.45
CA ALA A 118 -90.26 79.49 -37.51
C ALA A 118 -90.73 78.07 -37.87
N MET A 119 -90.38 77.55 -39.05
CA MET A 119 -90.67 76.16 -39.40
C MET A 119 -89.93 75.20 -38.45
N THR A 120 -90.62 74.15 -38.04
CA THR A 120 -90.02 73.06 -37.29
C THR A 120 -89.05 72.25 -38.16
N THR A 121 -88.10 71.57 -37.54
CA THR A 121 -87.16 70.68 -38.24
C THR A 121 -87.87 69.59 -39.05
N THR A 122 -89.02 69.10 -38.58
CA THR A 122 -89.85 68.12 -39.29
C THR A 122 -90.52 68.72 -40.53
N GLN A 123 -90.90 70.00 -40.48
CA GLN A 123 -91.46 70.70 -41.63
C GLN A 123 -90.38 70.92 -42.70
N LEU A 124 -89.20 71.43 -42.31
CA LEU A 124 -88.07 71.66 -43.22
C LEU A 124 -87.56 70.36 -43.86
N ALA A 125 -87.40 69.29 -43.08
CA ALA A 125 -86.94 67.99 -43.59
C ALA A 125 -87.89 67.38 -44.64
N ASN A 126 -89.18 67.68 -44.57
CA ASN A 126 -90.20 67.17 -45.50
C ASN A 126 -90.40 68.03 -46.76
N LEU A 127 -89.72 69.18 -46.89
CA LEU A 127 -89.73 69.95 -48.13
C LEU A 127 -88.97 69.20 -49.23
N SER A 128 -89.42 69.29 -50.48
CA SER A 128 -88.69 68.65 -51.59
C SER A 128 -87.35 69.36 -51.83
N SER A 129 -86.36 68.65 -52.39
CA SER A 129 -85.08 69.25 -52.78
C SER A 129 -85.25 70.36 -53.82
N ALA A 130 -86.26 70.26 -54.68
CA ALA A 130 -86.59 71.30 -55.65
C ALA A 130 -87.02 72.61 -54.95
N VAL A 131 -87.84 72.51 -53.90
CA VAL A 131 -88.26 73.67 -53.09
C VAL A 131 -87.08 74.26 -52.34
N ILE A 132 -86.27 73.42 -51.67
CA ILE A 132 -85.09 73.89 -50.93
C ILE A 132 -84.10 74.61 -51.87
N GLY A 133 -83.90 74.10 -53.10
CA GLY A 133 -83.01 74.70 -54.09
C GLY A 133 -83.49 76.03 -54.67
N THR A 134 -84.78 76.36 -54.56
CA THR A 134 -85.36 77.63 -55.05
C THR A 134 -85.62 78.65 -53.94
N LEU A 135 -85.25 78.36 -52.70
CA LEU A 135 -85.37 79.31 -51.59
C LEU A 135 -84.50 80.54 -51.82
N GLN A 136 -84.98 81.70 -51.37
CA GLN A 136 -84.18 82.92 -51.40
C GLN A 136 -83.03 82.81 -50.38
N THR A 137 -81.92 83.49 -50.67
CA THR A 137 -80.72 83.48 -49.81
C THR A 137 -81.00 83.99 -48.41
N GLU A 138 -81.90 84.96 -48.27
CA GLU A 138 -82.36 85.55 -47.02
C GLU A 138 -83.11 84.53 -46.15
N ASP A 139 -83.89 83.65 -46.78
CA ASP A 139 -84.65 82.59 -46.10
C ASP A 139 -83.71 81.48 -45.61
N LEU A 140 -82.74 81.09 -46.43
CA LEU A 140 -81.69 80.13 -46.07
C LEU A 140 -80.83 80.64 -44.91
N ALA A 141 -80.44 81.92 -44.94
CA ALA A 141 -79.68 82.56 -43.87
C ALA A 141 -80.48 82.66 -42.56
N ALA A 142 -81.81 82.79 -42.64
CA ALA A 142 -82.70 82.84 -41.49
C ALA A 142 -82.95 81.46 -40.83
N LEU A 143 -82.60 80.35 -41.50
CA LEU A 143 -82.74 79.02 -40.92
C LEU A 143 -81.81 78.84 -39.71
N THR A 144 -82.36 78.24 -38.66
CA THR A 144 -81.59 77.88 -37.47
C THR A 144 -80.59 76.75 -37.78
N THR A 145 -79.54 76.61 -36.98
CA THR A 145 -78.58 75.49 -37.11
C THR A 145 -79.26 74.12 -36.97
N ALA A 146 -80.33 74.03 -36.17
CA ALA A 146 -81.18 72.84 -36.09
C ALA A 146 -81.97 72.60 -37.38
N GLY A 147 -82.45 73.66 -38.02
CA GLY A 147 -83.10 73.62 -39.34
C GLY A 147 -82.14 73.11 -40.43
N ILE A 148 -80.93 73.65 -40.49
CA ILE A 148 -79.89 73.16 -41.42
C ILE A 148 -79.54 71.70 -41.15
N ARG A 149 -79.40 71.29 -39.87
CA ARG A 149 -79.17 69.88 -39.50
C ARG A 149 -80.33 68.94 -39.86
N ALA A 150 -81.54 69.48 -40.04
CA ALA A 150 -82.70 68.69 -40.44
C ALA A 150 -82.73 68.42 -41.96
N LEU A 151 -81.98 69.18 -42.75
CA LEU A 151 -81.88 68.96 -44.20
C LEU A 151 -81.08 67.68 -44.50
N SER A 152 -81.59 66.88 -45.42
CA SER A 152 -80.87 65.75 -46.01
C SER A 152 -79.69 66.22 -46.88
N SER A 153 -78.73 65.34 -47.12
CA SER A 153 -77.63 65.59 -48.05
C SER A 153 -78.14 65.96 -49.46
N THR A 154 -79.23 65.33 -49.93
CA THR A 154 -79.84 65.64 -51.22
C THR A 154 -80.43 67.06 -51.26
N GLN A 155 -81.08 67.50 -50.18
CA GLN A 155 -81.61 68.87 -50.07
C GLN A 155 -80.48 69.91 -50.06
N LEU A 156 -79.39 69.66 -49.33
CA LEU A 156 -78.20 70.52 -49.34
C LEU A 156 -77.51 70.55 -50.71
N SER A 157 -77.41 69.41 -51.40
CA SER A 157 -76.82 69.32 -52.75
C SER A 157 -77.59 70.11 -53.82
N ALA A 158 -78.90 70.32 -53.59
CA ALA A 158 -79.79 71.05 -54.47
C ALA A 158 -79.70 72.58 -54.31
N LEU A 159 -79.04 73.08 -53.26
CA LEU A 159 -78.77 74.51 -53.11
C LEU A 159 -77.86 75.03 -54.23
N THR A 160 -78.05 76.29 -54.62
CA THR A 160 -77.09 76.99 -55.47
C THR A 160 -75.82 77.32 -54.67
N THR A 161 -74.74 77.70 -55.36
CA THR A 161 -73.53 78.21 -54.69
C THR A 161 -73.86 79.44 -53.84
N ASP A 162 -74.75 80.31 -54.31
CA ASP A 162 -75.22 81.48 -53.56
C ASP A 162 -76.00 81.08 -52.31
N GLY A 163 -76.79 80.00 -52.40
CA GLY A 163 -77.49 79.43 -51.24
C GLY A 163 -76.55 78.84 -50.19
N ILE A 164 -75.39 78.30 -50.60
CA ILE A 164 -74.35 77.84 -49.68
C ILE A 164 -73.60 79.01 -49.06
N VAL A 165 -73.30 80.06 -49.82
CA VAL A 165 -72.71 81.31 -49.32
C VAL A 165 -73.63 82.01 -48.31
N ALA A 166 -74.94 81.88 -48.48
CA ALA A 166 -75.93 82.43 -47.56
C ALA A 166 -76.01 81.69 -46.21
N LEU A 167 -75.44 80.48 -46.10
CA LEU A 167 -75.31 79.80 -44.82
C LEU A 167 -74.24 80.51 -43.99
N GLY A 168 -74.62 81.08 -42.84
CA GLY A 168 -73.64 81.68 -41.94
C GLY A 168 -72.72 80.65 -41.27
N THR A 169 -71.67 81.15 -40.62
CA THR A 169 -70.62 80.34 -39.98
C THR A 169 -71.13 79.35 -38.95
N ASN A 170 -72.17 79.71 -38.20
CA ASN A 170 -72.81 78.79 -37.25
C ASN A 170 -73.57 77.66 -37.95
N GLN A 171 -74.20 77.95 -39.11
CA GLN A 171 -74.86 76.94 -39.92
C GLN A 171 -73.85 75.98 -40.56
N ALA A 172 -72.74 76.50 -41.10
CA ALA A 172 -71.65 75.68 -41.62
C ALA A 172 -71.03 74.77 -40.55
N ALA A 173 -70.78 75.30 -39.34
CA ALA A 173 -70.29 74.50 -38.20
C ALA A 173 -71.24 73.38 -37.78
N ALA A 174 -72.55 73.56 -38.00
CA ALA A 174 -73.58 72.60 -37.65
C ALA A 174 -73.71 71.43 -38.65
N LEU A 175 -73.09 71.52 -39.83
CA LEU A 175 -73.13 70.45 -40.83
C LEU A 175 -72.56 69.14 -40.26
N SER A 176 -73.31 68.06 -40.46
CA SER A 176 -72.85 66.70 -40.15
C SER A 176 -71.94 66.15 -41.25
N SER A 177 -71.23 65.05 -40.96
CA SER A 177 -70.41 64.34 -41.95
C SER A 177 -71.20 63.92 -43.19
N VAL A 178 -72.46 63.48 -43.02
CA VAL A 178 -73.33 63.05 -44.13
C VAL A 178 -73.77 64.24 -44.98
N GLN A 179 -74.03 65.38 -44.34
CA GLN A 179 -74.42 66.61 -45.02
C GLN A 179 -73.26 67.22 -45.80
N ALA A 180 -72.07 67.27 -45.20
CA ALA A 180 -70.86 67.72 -45.87
C ALA A 180 -70.50 66.83 -47.08
N ALA A 181 -70.64 65.50 -46.94
CA ALA A 181 -70.47 64.55 -48.05
C ALA A 181 -71.46 64.78 -49.20
N GLY A 182 -72.63 65.38 -48.90
CA GLY A 182 -73.66 65.70 -49.89
C GLY A 182 -73.39 66.97 -50.70
N LEU A 183 -72.44 67.82 -50.30
CA LEU A 183 -72.13 69.05 -51.01
C LEU A 183 -71.40 68.77 -52.32
N ARG A 184 -71.71 69.53 -53.37
CA ARG A 184 -70.97 69.48 -54.64
C ARG A 184 -69.64 70.24 -54.51
N THR A 185 -68.68 69.96 -55.39
CA THR A 185 -67.35 70.60 -55.36
C THR A 185 -67.43 72.11 -55.57
N ASP A 186 -68.33 72.57 -56.46
CA ASP A 186 -68.62 74.00 -56.67
C ASP A 186 -69.21 74.67 -55.42
N GLN A 187 -70.06 73.96 -54.67
CA GLN A 187 -70.62 74.42 -53.40
C GLN A 187 -69.56 74.57 -52.30
N LEU A 188 -68.69 73.57 -52.14
CA LEU A 188 -67.59 73.63 -51.17
C LEU A 188 -66.61 74.76 -51.50
N ASN A 189 -66.28 74.96 -52.78
CA ASN A 189 -65.40 76.04 -53.23
C ASN A 189 -66.02 77.43 -53.04
N ALA A 190 -67.35 77.54 -53.09
CA ALA A 190 -68.08 78.77 -52.87
C ALA A 190 -68.18 79.18 -51.38
N MET A 191 -67.94 78.26 -50.44
CA MET A 191 -67.99 78.57 -49.00
C MET A 191 -67.01 79.68 -48.62
N GLN A 192 -67.43 80.57 -47.71
CA GLN A 192 -66.56 81.63 -47.21
C GLN A 192 -65.46 81.04 -46.30
N SER A 193 -64.34 81.75 -46.18
CA SER A 193 -63.18 81.30 -45.41
C SER A 193 -63.50 81.01 -43.93
N ASP A 194 -64.34 81.84 -43.32
CA ASP A 194 -64.76 81.64 -41.91
C ASP A 194 -65.64 80.38 -41.76
N ASP A 195 -66.46 80.08 -42.76
CA ASP A 195 -67.36 78.92 -42.77
C ASP A 195 -66.59 77.61 -42.95
N LEU A 196 -65.62 77.60 -43.89
CA LEU A 196 -64.70 76.48 -44.08
C LEU A 196 -63.89 76.20 -42.80
N ARG A 197 -63.42 77.24 -42.11
CA ARG A 197 -62.74 77.12 -40.81
C ARG A 197 -63.66 76.62 -39.70
N ALA A 198 -64.95 76.95 -39.75
CA ALA A 198 -65.92 76.54 -38.75
C ALA A 198 -66.43 75.10 -38.95
N LEU A 199 -66.19 74.47 -40.11
CA LEU A 199 -66.52 73.07 -40.35
C LEU A 199 -65.94 72.16 -39.24
N SER A 200 -66.79 71.33 -38.67
CA SER A 200 -66.34 70.36 -37.67
C SER A 200 -65.38 69.33 -38.29
N THR A 201 -64.50 68.75 -37.47
CA THR A 201 -63.65 67.63 -37.90
C THR A 201 -64.46 66.44 -38.42
N ALA A 202 -65.68 66.24 -37.91
CA ALA A 202 -66.60 65.23 -38.42
C ALA A 202 -67.10 65.57 -39.84
N ALA A 203 -67.43 66.83 -40.11
CA ALA A 203 -67.83 67.30 -41.44
C ALA A 203 -66.70 67.09 -42.46
N LEU A 204 -65.48 67.54 -42.13
CA LEU A 204 -64.31 67.39 -43.00
C LEU A 204 -63.98 65.92 -43.29
N ARG A 205 -64.08 65.03 -42.29
CA ARG A 205 -63.90 63.57 -42.49
C ARG A 205 -64.97 62.92 -43.35
N GLY A 206 -66.13 63.56 -43.49
CA GLY A 206 -67.21 63.10 -44.35
C GLY A 206 -66.99 63.40 -45.84
N LEU A 207 -66.08 64.32 -46.16
CA LEU A 207 -65.76 64.67 -47.54
C LEU A 207 -65.09 63.51 -48.28
N SER A 208 -65.31 63.44 -49.60
CA SER A 208 -64.53 62.60 -50.50
C SER A 208 -63.18 63.23 -50.83
N SER A 209 -62.24 62.42 -51.36
CA SER A 209 -60.95 62.92 -51.86
C SER A 209 -61.14 64.02 -52.91
N ASP A 210 -62.11 63.85 -53.80
CA ASP A 210 -62.37 64.78 -54.90
C ASP A 210 -63.00 66.09 -54.39
N GLN A 211 -63.85 66.01 -53.36
CA GLN A 211 -64.43 67.17 -52.70
C GLN A 211 -63.37 68.01 -51.98
N PHE A 212 -62.44 67.36 -51.29
CA PHE A 212 -61.38 68.04 -50.55
C PHE A 212 -60.27 68.57 -51.46
N ALA A 213 -59.85 67.80 -52.47
CA ALA A 213 -58.85 68.21 -53.46
C ALA A 213 -59.36 69.31 -54.40
N ALA A 214 -60.69 69.47 -54.55
CA ALA A 214 -61.26 70.58 -55.31
C ALA A 214 -61.10 71.94 -54.60
N LEU A 215 -60.89 71.96 -53.29
CA LEU A 215 -60.56 73.18 -52.53
C LEU A 215 -59.23 73.75 -53.03
N THR A 216 -59.14 75.06 -53.16
CA THR A 216 -57.87 75.73 -53.49
C THR A 216 -56.83 75.51 -52.39
N SER A 217 -55.54 75.53 -52.73
CA SER A 217 -54.46 75.35 -51.75
C SER A 217 -54.52 76.40 -50.63
N ASP A 218 -54.96 77.63 -50.94
CA ASP A 218 -55.24 78.69 -49.95
C ASP A 218 -56.36 78.28 -48.97
N GLN A 219 -57.45 77.67 -49.47
CA GLN A 219 -58.55 77.17 -48.64
C GLN A 219 -58.14 75.97 -47.77
N GLN A 220 -57.27 75.11 -48.28
CA GLN A 220 -56.73 73.99 -47.51
C GLN A 220 -55.80 74.51 -46.39
N GLN A 221 -54.96 75.51 -46.67
CA GLN A 221 -54.09 76.15 -45.68
C GLN A 221 -54.90 76.86 -44.57
N LEU A 222 -56.11 77.34 -44.85
CA LEU A 222 -56.99 77.96 -43.86
C LEU A 222 -57.44 77.01 -42.73
N LEU A 223 -57.31 75.68 -42.90
CA LEU A 223 -57.70 74.71 -41.88
C LEU A 223 -56.87 74.83 -40.60
N SER A 224 -57.50 74.66 -39.44
CA SER A 224 -56.78 74.60 -38.16
C SER A 224 -55.96 73.31 -38.02
N ASN A 225 -54.96 73.33 -37.15
CA ASN A 225 -54.16 72.14 -36.81
C ASN A 225 -55.02 70.94 -36.38
N THR A 226 -56.12 71.19 -35.65
CA THR A 226 -57.06 70.14 -35.23
C THR A 226 -57.83 69.54 -36.41
N GLN A 227 -58.18 70.37 -37.40
CA GLN A 227 -58.83 69.92 -38.63
C GLN A 227 -57.87 69.10 -39.50
N VAL A 228 -56.64 69.59 -39.69
CA VAL A 228 -55.59 68.88 -40.44
C VAL A 228 -55.24 67.52 -39.78
N ALA A 229 -55.08 67.48 -38.46
CA ALA A 229 -54.86 66.25 -37.70
C ALA A 229 -56.04 65.25 -37.80
N SER A 230 -57.24 65.72 -38.16
CA SER A 230 -58.43 64.87 -38.31
C SER A 230 -58.62 64.29 -39.72
N LEU A 231 -57.86 64.78 -40.71
CA LEU A 231 -57.95 64.33 -42.10
C LEU A 231 -57.68 62.84 -42.22
N THR A 232 -58.44 62.15 -43.06
CA THR A 232 -58.22 60.72 -43.32
C THR A 232 -57.06 60.53 -44.30
N SER A 233 -56.41 59.37 -44.29
CA SER A 233 -55.35 59.05 -45.27
C SER A 233 -55.84 59.15 -46.71
N SER A 234 -57.14 58.90 -46.96
CA SER A 234 -57.74 59.02 -48.29
C SER A 234 -57.83 60.47 -48.77
N LEU A 235 -58.07 61.42 -47.85
CA LEU A 235 -58.07 62.85 -48.18
C LEU A 235 -56.65 63.33 -48.47
N LEU A 236 -55.70 62.98 -47.61
CA LEU A 236 -54.29 63.38 -47.76
C LEU A 236 -53.65 62.80 -49.03
N ASN A 237 -53.93 61.54 -49.37
CA ASN A 237 -53.41 60.91 -50.58
C ASN A 237 -54.05 61.44 -51.88
N GLY A 238 -55.18 62.13 -51.78
CA GLY A 238 -55.81 62.81 -52.93
C GLY A 238 -55.20 64.17 -53.25
N LEU A 239 -54.33 64.71 -52.39
CA LEU A 239 -53.69 66.00 -52.57
C LEU A 239 -52.47 65.91 -53.51
N SER A 240 -52.22 66.99 -54.26
CA SER A 240 -50.97 67.13 -55.00
C SER A 240 -49.80 67.49 -54.08
N SER A 241 -48.56 67.37 -54.55
CA SER A 241 -47.39 67.82 -53.79
C SER A 241 -47.41 69.32 -53.53
N ALA A 242 -47.98 70.12 -54.44
CA ALA A 242 -48.14 71.56 -54.25
C ALA A 242 -49.18 71.88 -53.16
N ASP A 243 -50.27 71.11 -53.09
CA ASP A 243 -51.29 71.26 -52.05
C ASP A 243 -50.76 70.90 -50.67
N LEU A 244 -49.98 69.81 -50.57
CA LEU A 244 -49.34 69.43 -49.33
C LEU A 244 -48.32 70.47 -48.88
N ASN A 245 -47.47 70.99 -49.78
CA ASN A 245 -46.51 72.05 -49.45
C ASN A 245 -47.18 73.42 -49.17
N ALA A 246 -48.46 73.59 -49.48
CA ALA A 246 -49.20 74.79 -49.08
C ALA A 246 -49.55 74.78 -47.57
N PHE A 247 -49.54 73.61 -46.91
CA PHE A 247 -49.67 73.55 -45.46
C PHE A 247 -48.46 74.18 -44.78
N SER A 248 -48.71 74.89 -43.68
CA SER A 248 -47.64 75.38 -42.81
C SER A 248 -46.96 74.24 -42.05
N SER A 249 -45.71 74.45 -41.61
CA SER A 249 -44.98 73.48 -40.81
C SER A 249 -45.67 73.13 -39.48
N ALA A 250 -46.51 74.03 -38.94
CA ALA A 250 -47.34 73.75 -37.77
C ALA A 250 -48.50 72.78 -38.08
N GLN A 251 -49.05 72.83 -39.29
CA GLN A 251 -50.08 71.88 -39.76
C GLN A 251 -49.46 70.52 -40.06
N PHE A 252 -48.27 70.46 -40.66
CA PHE A 252 -47.51 69.22 -40.83
C PHE A 252 -47.14 68.59 -39.48
N ALA A 253 -46.65 69.37 -38.53
CA ALA A 253 -46.34 68.87 -37.18
C ALA A 253 -47.58 68.37 -36.42
N ALA A 254 -48.77 68.90 -36.75
CA ALA A 254 -50.03 68.44 -36.18
C ALA A 254 -50.53 67.11 -36.79
N MET A 255 -50.01 66.71 -37.95
CA MET A 255 -50.37 65.41 -38.55
C MET A 255 -49.83 64.26 -37.70
N SER A 256 -50.64 63.22 -37.59
CA SER A 256 -50.27 61.97 -36.91
C SER A 256 -49.22 61.18 -37.71
N SER A 257 -48.48 60.32 -37.01
CA SER A 257 -47.49 59.44 -37.64
C SER A 257 -48.11 58.50 -38.69
N SER A 258 -49.38 58.11 -38.54
CA SER A 258 -50.10 57.30 -39.52
C SER A 258 -50.53 58.09 -40.75
N GLN A 259 -50.82 59.39 -40.63
CA GLN A 259 -51.12 60.25 -41.77
C GLN A 259 -49.87 60.42 -42.63
N LEU A 260 -48.73 60.77 -42.00
CA LEU A 260 -47.48 61.01 -42.70
C LEU A 260 -46.84 59.73 -43.25
N SER A 261 -46.91 58.59 -42.53
CA SER A 261 -46.38 57.31 -43.05
C SER A 261 -47.16 56.74 -44.23
N ASN A 262 -48.41 57.18 -44.44
CA ASN A 262 -49.24 56.76 -45.57
C ASN A 262 -49.00 57.57 -46.84
N LEU A 263 -48.24 58.68 -46.77
CA LEU A 263 -47.88 59.47 -47.94
C LEU A 263 -46.95 58.70 -48.87
N SER A 264 -47.01 58.96 -50.18
CA SER A 264 -46.08 58.31 -51.12
C SER A 264 -44.64 58.79 -50.92
N SER A 265 -43.65 57.97 -51.31
CA SER A 265 -42.24 58.38 -51.27
C SER A 265 -41.95 59.60 -52.14
N ALA A 266 -42.67 59.77 -53.26
CA ALA A 266 -42.54 60.95 -54.11
C ALA A 266 -42.93 62.24 -53.37
N VAL A 267 -43.99 62.19 -52.56
CA VAL A 267 -44.43 63.31 -51.74
C VAL A 267 -43.45 63.59 -50.61
N ILE A 268 -42.99 62.56 -49.90
CA ILE A 268 -41.99 62.71 -48.83
C ILE A 268 -40.69 63.36 -49.36
N GLY A 269 -40.26 63.02 -50.57
CA GLY A 269 -39.08 63.61 -51.20
C GLY A 269 -39.21 65.06 -51.65
N THR A 270 -40.43 65.61 -51.70
CA THR A 270 -40.70 67.02 -52.09
C THR A 270 -41.08 67.92 -50.90
N LEU A 271 -41.06 67.39 -49.67
CA LEU A 271 -41.34 68.19 -48.48
C LEU A 271 -40.27 69.27 -48.28
N GLU A 272 -40.69 70.42 -47.78
CA GLU A 272 -39.78 71.50 -47.42
C GLU A 272 -38.93 71.12 -46.19
N THR A 273 -37.73 71.68 -46.10
CA THR A 273 -36.80 71.39 -44.99
C THR A 273 -37.38 71.79 -43.63
N GLU A 274 -38.14 72.87 -43.60
CA GLU A 274 -38.85 73.40 -42.44
C GLU A 274 -39.90 72.41 -41.93
N ASP A 275 -40.61 71.73 -42.83
CA ASP A 275 -41.61 70.72 -42.48
C ASP A 275 -40.96 69.46 -41.93
N LEU A 276 -39.84 69.02 -42.54
CA LEU A 276 -39.06 67.89 -42.06
C LEU A 276 -38.42 68.15 -40.68
N ALA A 277 -38.01 69.39 -40.41
CA ALA A 277 -37.53 69.80 -39.10
C ALA A 277 -38.66 69.87 -38.05
N ALA A 278 -39.88 70.19 -38.47
CA ALA A 278 -41.04 70.34 -37.58
C ALA A 278 -41.71 69.02 -37.19
N ILE A 279 -41.53 67.93 -37.95
CA ILE A 279 -42.11 66.62 -37.62
C ILE A 279 -41.41 65.93 -36.44
N GLY A 280 -42.20 65.24 -35.62
CA GLY A 280 -41.71 64.55 -34.43
C GLY A 280 -40.99 63.22 -34.73
N SER A 281 -40.14 62.79 -33.79
CA SER A 281 -39.40 61.51 -33.88
C SER A 281 -40.28 60.26 -34.04
N SER A 282 -41.54 60.30 -33.60
CA SER A 282 -42.53 59.23 -33.81
C SER A 282 -42.88 59.04 -35.28
N VAL A 283 -42.86 60.11 -36.07
CA VAL A 283 -43.11 60.08 -37.51
C VAL A 283 -41.94 59.42 -38.22
N ILE A 284 -40.71 59.83 -37.90
CA ILE A 284 -39.49 59.24 -38.48
C ILE A 284 -39.46 57.73 -38.28
N ARG A 285 -39.86 57.25 -37.08
CA ARG A 285 -40.00 55.81 -36.79
C ARG A 285 -41.10 55.11 -37.58
N ALA A 286 -42.12 55.82 -38.03
CA ALA A 286 -43.22 55.27 -38.81
C ALA A 286 -42.95 55.27 -40.33
N LEU A 287 -41.98 56.08 -40.80
CA LEU A 287 -41.59 56.09 -42.21
C LEU A 287 -40.94 54.76 -42.62
N THR A 288 -41.24 54.34 -43.84
CA THR A 288 -40.63 53.18 -44.49
C THR A 288 -39.22 53.51 -44.99
N SER A 289 -38.40 52.47 -45.22
CA SER A 289 -37.06 52.62 -45.81
C SER A 289 -37.10 53.34 -47.17
N THR A 290 -38.11 53.07 -47.99
CA THR A 290 -38.29 53.74 -49.29
C THR A 290 -38.62 55.22 -49.14
N GLN A 291 -39.44 55.60 -48.15
CA GLN A 291 -39.72 57.01 -47.88
C GLN A 291 -38.48 57.75 -47.38
N ILE A 292 -37.68 57.13 -46.50
CA ILE A 292 -36.40 57.69 -46.07
C ILE A 292 -35.43 57.85 -47.25
N SER A 293 -35.33 56.85 -48.13
CA SER A 293 -34.48 56.89 -49.33
C SER A 293 -34.85 57.99 -50.33
N ALA A 294 -36.10 58.48 -50.26
CA ALA A 294 -36.63 59.50 -51.15
C ALA A 294 -36.35 60.93 -50.66
N LEU A 295 -35.95 61.12 -49.40
CA LEU A 295 -35.53 62.41 -48.87
C LEU A 295 -34.32 62.95 -49.67
N THR A 296 -34.23 64.26 -49.84
CA THR A 296 -33.03 64.89 -50.39
C THR A 296 -31.92 64.93 -49.33
N THR A 297 -30.68 65.21 -49.73
CA THR A 297 -29.59 65.45 -48.77
C THR A 297 -29.89 66.64 -47.86
N ASP A 298 -30.52 67.70 -48.40
CA ASP A 298 -30.97 68.85 -47.62
C ASP A 298 -32.07 68.45 -46.61
N GLY A 299 -32.96 67.54 -47.02
CA GLY A 299 -33.98 66.97 -46.14
C GLY A 299 -33.37 66.15 -45.00
N ILE A 300 -32.27 65.42 -45.24
CA ILE A 300 -31.54 64.71 -44.18
C ILE A 300 -30.85 65.69 -43.23
N VAL A 301 -30.23 66.76 -43.74
CA VAL A 301 -29.64 67.83 -42.91
C VAL A 301 -30.71 68.51 -42.06
N ALA A 302 -31.93 68.65 -42.56
CA ALA A 302 -33.06 69.22 -41.82
C ALA A 302 -33.60 68.29 -40.71
N LEU A 303 -33.30 66.98 -40.76
CA LEU A 303 -33.59 66.07 -39.65
C LEU A 303 -32.64 66.39 -38.49
N GLY A 304 -33.14 67.09 -37.48
CA GLY A 304 -32.34 67.36 -36.28
C GLY A 304 -31.89 66.10 -35.55
N THR A 305 -30.99 66.28 -34.57
CA THR A 305 -30.34 65.19 -33.84
C THR A 305 -31.34 64.24 -33.13
N HIS A 306 -32.49 64.75 -32.68
CA HIS A 306 -33.54 63.92 -32.10
C HIS A 306 -34.28 63.04 -33.13
N GLN A 307 -34.41 63.52 -34.37
CA GLN A 307 -34.96 62.76 -35.48
C GLN A 307 -33.96 61.71 -35.96
N ALA A 308 -32.67 62.05 -36.08
CA ALA A 308 -31.60 61.10 -36.38
C ALA A 308 -31.56 59.96 -35.35
N ALA A 309 -31.63 60.27 -34.05
CA ALA A 309 -31.72 59.28 -32.96
C ALA A 309 -32.97 58.39 -33.04
N ALA A 310 -34.02 58.83 -33.74
CA ALA A 310 -35.26 58.09 -33.90
C ALA A 310 -35.17 57.02 -34.99
N LEU A 311 -34.17 57.08 -35.89
CA LEU A 311 -33.99 56.11 -36.95
C LEU A 311 -33.78 54.72 -36.34
N THR A 312 -34.54 53.76 -36.85
CA THR A 312 -34.37 52.33 -36.57
C THR A 312 -33.44 51.71 -37.60
N SER A 313 -33.06 50.45 -37.39
CA SER A 313 -32.29 49.68 -38.37
C SER A 313 -32.95 49.62 -39.75
N VAL A 314 -34.29 49.64 -39.82
CA VAL A 314 -35.04 49.59 -41.09
C VAL A 314 -34.93 50.92 -41.84
N GLN A 315 -35.07 52.05 -41.14
CA GLN A 315 -34.91 53.35 -41.78
C GLN A 315 -33.46 53.58 -42.20
N ALA A 316 -32.50 53.24 -41.34
CA ALA A 316 -31.08 53.40 -41.63
C ALA A 316 -30.64 52.60 -42.87
N ALA A 317 -31.11 51.36 -43.02
CA ALA A 317 -30.87 50.53 -44.21
C ALA A 317 -31.40 51.17 -45.51
N GLY A 318 -32.44 52.01 -45.41
CA GLY A 318 -33.03 52.73 -46.54
C GLY A 318 -32.24 53.98 -46.98
N LEU A 319 -31.31 54.48 -46.16
CA LEU A 319 -30.54 55.66 -46.50
C LEU A 319 -29.58 55.38 -47.67
N ARG A 320 -29.43 56.32 -48.59
CA ARG A 320 -28.39 56.25 -49.60
C ARG A 320 -27.05 56.76 -49.04
N SER A 321 -25.94 56.43 -49.70
CA SER A 321 -24.60 56.88 -49.27
C SER A 321 -24.45 58.41 -49.28
N ASP A 322 -25.05 59.10 -50.26
CA ASP A 322 -25.08 60.56 -50.32
C ASP A 322 -25.86 61.19 -49.16
N GLN A 323 -26.98 60.57 -48.76
CA GLN A 323 -27.77 60.95 -47.59
C GLN A 323 -26.99 60.73 -46.29
N LEU A 324 -26.29 59.60 -46.15
CA LEU A 324 -25.46 59.34 -44.97
C LEU A 324 -24.33 60.36 -44.81
N ASN A 325 -23.68 60.70 -45.93
CA ASN A 325 -22.62 61.71 -45.95
C ASN A 325 -23.11 63.13 -45.64
N ALA A 326 -24.41 63.39 -45.80
CA ALA A 326 -25.02 64.67 -45.47
C ALA A 326 -25.28 64.86 -43.95
N PHE A 327 -25.24 63.80 -43.14
CA PHE A 327 -25.43 63.95 -41.70
C PHE A 327 -24.35 64.80 -41.05
N GLN A 328 -24.77 65.64 -40.10
CA GLN A 328 -23.85 66.38 -39.24
C GLN A 328 -23.26 65.45 -38.17
N SER A 329 -22.13 65.86 -37.59
CA SER A 329 -21.42 65.06 -36.59
C SER A 329 -22.28 64.70 -35.38
N ASP A 330 -23.11 65.62 -34.91
CA ASP A 330 -24.00 65.37 -33.76
C ASP A 330 -25.09 64.35 -34.09
N ASP A 331 -25.60 64.37 -35.32
CA ASP A 331 -26.63 63.45 -35.78
C ASP A 331 -26.09 62.03 -35.95
N LEU A 332 -24.89 61.88 -36.55
CA LEU A 332 -24.20 60.59 -36.64
C LEU A 332 -23.94 60.00 -35.25
N ARG A 333 -23.55 60.83 -34.28
CA ARG A 333 -23.32 60.38 -32.89
C ARG A 333 -24.62 60.03 -32.17
N ALA A 334 -25.74 60.62 -32.58
CA ALA A 334 -27.06 60.35 -32.02
C ALA A 334 -27.73 59.09 -32.61
N LEU A 335 -27.26 58.60 -33.77
CA LEU A 335 -27.74 57.32 -34.33
C LEU A 335 -27.61 56.20 -33.30
N THR A 336 -28.68 55.44 -33.12
CA THR A 336 -28.65 54.29 -32.21
C THR A 336 -27.73 53.20 -32.75
N THR A 337 -27.20 52.35 -31.85
CA THR A 337 -26.45 51.15 -32.24
C THR A 337 -27.27 50.21 -33.11
N ALA A 338 -28.59 50.17 -32.94
CA ALA A 338 -29.50 49.43 -33.81
C ALA A 338 -29.56 50.02 -35.23
N ALA A 339 -29.64 51.35 -35.36
CA ALA A 339 -29.62 52.04 -36.65
C ALA A 339 -28.33 51.74 -37.42
N LEU A 340 -27.17 51.91 -36.78
CA LEU A 340 -25.86 51.63 -37.38
C LEU A 340 -25.72 50.20 -37.86
N ARG A 341 -26.20 49.21 -37.08
CA ARG A 341 -26.20 47.80 -37.49
C ARG A 341 -27.10 47.49 -38.68
N GLY A 342 -28.06 48.37 -38.99
CA GLY A 342 -28.92 48.27 -40.17
C GLY A 342 -28.23 48.70 -41.46
N LEU A 343 -27.09 49.39 -41.39
CA LEU A 343 -26.36 49.84 -42.56
C LEU A 343 -25.71 48.67 -43.31
N SER A 344 -25.55 48.84 -44.63
CA SER A 344 -24.73 47.98 -45.47
C SER A 344 -23.24 48.36 -45.37
N SER A 345 -22.36 47.45 -45.78
CA SER A 345 -20.91 47.72 -45.89
C SER A 345 -20.63 48.95 -46.75
N ASP A 346 -21.35 49.09 -47.87
CA ASP A 346 -21.13 50.16 -48.84
C ASP A 346 -21.65 51.51 -48.33
N GLN A 347 -22.76 51.50 -47.57
CA GLN A 347 -23.29 52.68 -46.89
C GLN A 347 -22.30 53.20 -45.84
N PHE A 348 -21.74 52.30 -45.04
CA PHE A 348 -20.82 52.67 -43.96
C PHE A 348 -19.43 53.07 -44.49
N ALA A 349 -18.89 52.34 -45.47
CA ALA A 349 -17.61 52.67 -46.11
C ALA A 349 -17.66 53.96 -46.93
N ALA A 350 -18.86 54.44 -47.31
CA ALA A 350 -19.01 55.73 -47.98
C ALA A 350 -18.87 56.93 -47.04
N LEU A 351 -19.00 56.72 -45.72
CA LEU A 351 -18.71 57.76 -44.72
C LEU A 351 -17.23 58.15 -44.81
N THR A 352 -16.95 59.44 -44.65
CA THR A 352 -15.57 59.93 -44.56
C THR A 352 -14.91 59.43 -43.27
N SER A 353 -13.58 59.30 -43.26
CA SER A 353 -12.84 58.87 -42.06
C SER A 353 -13.10 59.81 -40.86
N ASP A 354 -13.28 61.12 -41.11
CA ASP A 354 -13.69 62.10 -40.09
C ASP A 354 -15.07 61.78 -39.49
N GLN A 355 -16.04 61.40 -40.33
CA GLN A 355 -17.38 61.00 -39.87
C GLN A 355 -17.36 59.68 -39.09
N GLN A 356 -16.51 58.73 -39.49
CA GLN A 356 -16.34 57.48 -38.76
C GLN A 356 -15.66 57.72 -37.39
N GLN A 357 -14.70 58.66 -37.32
CA GLN A 357 -14.06 59.07 -36.06
C GLN A 357 -15.03 59.75 -35.08
N VAL A 358 -16.11 60.37 -35.55
CA VAL A 358 -17.12 61.02 -34.70
C VAL A 358 -17.98 60.02 -33.90
N LEU A 359 -18.02 58.74 -34.31
CA LEU A 359 -18.80 57.70 -33.66
C LEU A 359 -18.38 57.50 -32.19
N SER A 360 -19.36 57.33 -31.31
CA SER A 360 -19.10 56.98 -29.90
C SER A 360 -18.54 55.55 -29.77
N THR A 361 -17.89 55.28 -28.64
CA THR A 361 -17.37 53.93 -28.32
C THR A 361 -18.47 52.87 -28.30
N ALA A 362 -19.68 53.20 -27.84
CA ALA A 362 -20.83 52.30 -27.88
C ALA A 362 -21.28 51.96 -29.31
N GLN A 363 -21.19 52.93 -30.23
CA GLN A 363 -21.49 52.74 -31.65
C GLN A 363 -20.43 51.86 -32.32
N VAL A 364 -19.14 52.11 -32.08
CA VAL A 364 -18.03 51.29 -32.59
C VAL A 364 -18.10 49.85 -32.09
N ALA A 365 -18.37 49.65 -30.79
CA ALA A 365 -18.57 48.32 -30.20
C ALA A 365 -19.77 47.55 -30.81
N SER A 366 -20.72 48.27 -31.42
CA SER A 366 -21.92 47.67 -32.03
C SER A 366 -21.75 47.26 -33.49
N LEU A 367 -20.68 47.71 -34.15
CA LEU A 367 -20.42 47.43 -35.57
C LEU A 367 -20.39 45.91 -35.83
N THR A 368 -21.04 45.48 -36.91
CA THR A 368 -20.97 44.08 -37.34
C THR A 368 -19.61 43.80 -37.99
N SER A 369 -19.21 42.53 -38.06
CA SER A 369 -17.97 42.14 -38.74
C SER A 369 -17.95 42.58 -40.22
N SER A 370 -19.11 42.64 -40.88
CA SER A 370 -19.22 43.12 -42.26
C SER A 370 -18.95 44.62 -42.39
N LEU A 371 -19.42 45.43 -41.45
CA LEU A 371 -19.16 46.88 -41.44
C LEU A 371 -17.70 47.15 -41.12
N LEU A 372 -17.14 46.44 -40.14
CA LEU A 372 -15.74 46.60 -39.74
C LEU A 372 -14.77 46.18 -40.87
N ASN A 373 -15.06 45.09 -41.58
CA ASN A 373 -14.24 44.61 -42.70
C ASN A 373 -14.38 45.46 -43.97
N ALA A 374 -15.36 46.37 -44.02
CA ALA A 374 -15.49 47.33 -45.12
C ALA A 374 -14.52 48.52 -44.96
N LEU A 375 -13.98 48.73 -43.76
CA LEU A 375 -13.01 49.78 -43.47
C LEU A 375 -11.62 49.41 -44.01
N ASN A 376 -10.91 50.39 -44.55
CA ASN A 376 -9.50 50.24 -44.91
C ASN A 376 -8.58 50.57 -43.72
N SER A 377 -7.27 50.35 -43.86
CA SER A 377 -6.31 50.65 -42.78
C SER A 377 -6.27 52.13 -42.38
N ALA A 378 -6.49 53.07 -43.31
CA ALA A 378 -6.51 54.49 -43.00
C ALA A 378 -7.74 54.88 -42.16
N ASP A 379 -8.90 54.26 -42.44
CA ASP A 379 -10.13 54.45 -41.66
C ASP A 379 -9.97 53.95 -40.22
N LEU A 380 -9.40 52.74 -40.06
CA LEU A 380 -9.15 52.16 -38.74
C LEU A 380 -8.09 52.96 -37.95
N ASN A 381 -7.08 53.50 -38.63
CA ASN A 381 -6.07 54.39 -38.02
C ASN A 381 -6.62 55.80 -37.73
N ALA A 382 -7.76 56.19 -38.30
CA ALA A 382 -8.43 57.43 -37.96
C ALA A 382 -9.23 57.32 -36.65
N PHE A 383 -9.51 56.10 -36.17
CA PHE A 383 -10.13 55.90 -34.87
C PHE A 383 -9.22 56.43 -33.76
N SER A 384 -9.83 57.00 -32.73
CA SER A 384 -9.13 57.23 -31.48
C SER A 384 -8.84 55.90 -30.76
N SER A 385 -7.81 55.87 -29.92
CA SER A 385 -7.49 54.69 -29.13
C SER A 385 -8.63 54.25 -28.20
N ALA A 386 -9.53 55.16 -27.80
CA ALA A 386 -10.74 54.84 -27.05
C ALA A 386 -11.77 54.07 -27.91
N GLN A 387 -11.91 54.41 -29.19
CA GLN A 387 -12.77 53.69 -30.12
C GLN A 387 -12.18 52.31 -30.46
N PHE A 388 -10.87 52.24 -30.66
CA PHE A 388 -10.20 50.97 -30.89
C PHE A 388 -10.32 50.04 -29.67
N ALA A 389 -10.13 50.56 -28.45
CA ALA A 389 -10.35 49.83 -27.20
C ALA A 389 -11.80 49.36 -27.01
N ALA A 390 -12.77 50.04 -27.63
CA ALA A 390 -14.18 49.67 -27.57
C ALA A 390 -14.55 48.50 -28.49
N LEU A 391 -13.67 48.11 -29.42
CA LEU A 391 -13.88 46.92 -30.24
C LEU A 391 -13.95 45.66 -29.36
N SER A 392 -14.98 44.86 -29.60
CA SER A 392 -15.13 43.55 -28.95
C SER A 392 -14.06 42.57 -29.41
N THR A 393 -13.82 41.54 -28.61
CA THR A 393 -12.85 40.48 -28.93
C THR A 393 -13.14 39.79 -30.26
N SER A 394 -14.43 39.62 -30.61
CA SER A 394 -14.86 39.05 -31.89
C SER A 394 -14.59 39.99 -33.07
N GLN A 395 -14.76 41.29 -32.88
CA GLN A 395 -14.44 42.29 -33.91
C GLN A 395 -12.93 42.31 -34.18
N ILE A 396 -12.10 42.36 -33.14
CA ILE A 396 -10.63 42.35 -33.24
C ILE A 396 -10.14 41.07 -33.93
N ALA A 397 -10.65 39.91 -33.55
CA ALA A 397 -10.25 38.62 -34.15
C ALA A 397 -10.64 38.50 -35.64
N ASN A 398 -11.66 39.23 -36.09
CA ASN A 398 -12.11 39.22 -37.50
C ASN A 398 -11.33 40.20 -38.39
N LEU A 399 -10.50 41.09 -37.84
CA LEU A 399 -9.67 42.02 -38.62
C LEU A 399 -8.63 41.26 -39.45
N SER A 400 -8.30 41.75 -40.64
CA SER A 400 -7.25 41.12 -41.45
C SER A 400 -5.85 41.38 -40.87
N SER A 401 -4.89 40.50 -41.17
CA SER A 401 -3.48 40.70 -40.77
C SER A 401 -2.86 41.99 -41.34
N ALA A 402 -3.35 42.46 -42.49
CA ALA A 402 -2.90 43.71 -43.10
C ALA A 402 -3.19 44.94 -42.23
N VAL A 403 -4.27 44.92 -41.44
CA VAL A 403 -4.58 45.99 -40.49
C VAL A 403 -3.47 46.09 -39.45
N PHE A 404 -3.13 44.96 -38.81
CA PHE A 404 -2.14 44.92 -37.74
C PHE A 404 -0.71 45.27 -38.17
N ALA A 405 -0.38 45.12 -39.45
CA ALA A 405 0.90 45.59 -40.01
C ALA A 405 1.02 47.11 -40.12
N THR A 406 -0.11 47.83 -40.03
CA THR A 406 -0.19 49.29 -40.24
C THR A 406 -0.83 50.05 -39.09
N LEU A 407 -1.24 49.37 -38.02
CA LEU A 407 -1.81 49.99 -36.82
C LEU A 407 -0.78 50.87 -36.12
N GLN A 408 -1.25 51.98 -35.56
CA GLN A 408 -0.45 52.80 -34.67
C GLN A 408 -0.20 52.07 -33.35
N THR A 409 0.94 52.35 -32.73
CA THR A 409 1.37 51.71 -31.47
C THR A 409 0.39 51.98 -30.33
N GLU A 410 -0.21 53.17 -30.30
CA GLU A 410 -1.20 53.60 -29.32
C GLU A 410 -2.49 52.75 -29.39
N ASP A 411 -2.91 52.39 -30.59
CA ASP A 411 -4.11 51.57 -30.79
C ASP A 411 -3.86 50.10 -30.49
N LEU A 412 -2.66 49.59 -30.81
CA LEU A 412 -2.19 48.27 -30.38
C LEU A 412 -2.14 48.16 -28.85
N ALA A 413 -1.58 49.17 -28.18
CA ALA A 413 -1.55 49.27 -26.71
C ALA A 413 -2.96 49.33 -26.11
N ALA A 414 -3.94 49.89 -26.83
CA ALA A 414 -5.33 49.99 -26.41
C ALA A 414 -6.13 48.68 -26.54
N ILE A 415 -5.61 47.66 -27.24
CA ILE A 415 -6.28 46.36 -27.37
C ILE A 415 -6.35 45.66 -26.01
N SER A 416 -7.54 45.26 -25.57
CA SER A 416 -7.67 44.51 -24.31
C SER A 416 -6.89 43.19 -24.33
N SER A 417 -6.45 42.71 -23.16
CA SER A 417 -5.83 41.37 -22.99
C SER A 417 -6.67 40.24 -23.62
N ALA A 418 -7.99 40.34 -23.56
CA ALA A 418 -8.88 39.36 -24.20
C ALA A 418 -8.89 39.47 -25.73
N GLY A 419 -8.70 40.67 -26.28
CA GLY A 419 -8.50 40.93 -27.70
C GLY A 419 -7.20 40.32 -28.21
N ILE A 420 -6.07 40.55 -27.52
CA ILE A 420 -4.78 39.94 -27.86
C ILE A 420 -4.87 38.41 -27.87
N ARG A 421 -5.53 37.81 -26.86
CA ARG A 421 -5.73 36.35 -26.79
C ARG A 421 -6.64 35.79 -27.89
N ALA A 422 -7.47 36.63 -28.51
CA ALA A 422 -8.35 36.22 -29.60
C ALA A 422 -7.66 36.26 -30.98
N LEU A 423 -6.47 36.86 -31.08
CA LEU A 423 -5.71 36.93 -32.33
C LEU A 423 -5.18 35.56 -32.75
N THR A 424 -5.14 35.33 -34.06
CA THR A 424 -4.49 34.19 -34.69
C THR A 424 -2.98 34.40 -34.77
N SER A 425 -2.21 33.31 -34.94
CA SER A 425 -0.76 33.39 -35.15
C SER A 425 -0.40 34.26 -36.36
N THR A 426 -1.17 34.19 -37.45
CA THR A 426 -0.96 35.03 -38.64
C THR A 426 -1.17 36.52 -38.36
N GLN A 427 -2.17 36.89 -37.54
CA GLN A 427 -2.37 38.29 -37.15
C GLN A 427 -1.22 38.79 -36.26
N VAL A 428 -0.74 37.98 -35.32
CA VAL A 428 0.40 38.36 -34.46
C VAL A 428 1.70 38.48 -35.26
N SER A 429 1.96 37.57 -36.20
CA SER A 429 3.15 37.64 -37.07
C SER A 429 3.20 38.91 -37.93
N ALA A 430 2.06 39.55 -38.17
CA ALA A 430 1.96 40.77 -38.96
C ALA A 430 2.30 42.04 -38.17
N PHE A 431 2.45 41.98 -36.84
CA PHE A 431 2.83 43.13 -36.03
C PHE A 431 4.23 43.60 -36.42
N THR A 432 4.51 44.89 -36.27
CA THR A 432 5.90 45.38 -36.33
C THR A 432 6.62 45.08 -35.00
N THR A 433 7.95 45.20 -34.97
CA THR A 433 8.70 45.13 -33.71
C THR A 433 8.28 46.23 -32.74
N ASP A 434 8.04 47.45 -33.26
CA ASP A 434 7.54 48.58 -32.46
C ASP A 434 6.13 48.29 -31.91
N GLY A 435 5.29 47.59 -32.70
CA GLY A 435 3.98 47.14 -32.26
C GLY A 435 4.03 46.10 -31.14
N ILE A 436 5.05 45.25 -31.10
CA ILE A 436 5.28 44.32 -30.00
C ILE A 436 5.78 45.06 -28.75
N VAL A 437 6.69 46.02 -28.91
CA VAL A 437 7.16 46.89 -27.81
C VAL A 437 6.02 47.72 -27.22
N ALA A 438 5.03 48.10 -28.03
CA ALA A 438 3.87 48.86 -27.55
C ALA A 438 2.89 48.04 -26.68
N LEU A 439 3.00 46.69 -26.68
CA LEU A 439 2.18 45.86 -25.80
C LEU A 439 2.69 45.97 -24.36
N GLY A 440 1.80 46.23 -23.41
CA GLY A 440 2.15 46.19 -21.99
C GLY A 440 2.19 44.77 -21.43
N SER A 441 2.78 44.62 -20.24
CA SER A 441 2.98 43.31 -19.61
C SER A 441 1.67 42.54 -19.32
N HIS A 442 0.54 43.22 -19.17
CA HIS A 442 -0.77 42.58 -19.04
C HIS A 442 -1.28 41.96 -20.35
N GLN A 443 -0.88 42.50 -21.49
CA GLN A 443 -1.19 41.95 -22.81
C GLN A 443 -0.26 40.78 -23.11
N ALA A 444 1.04 40.91 -22.83
CA ALA A 444 1.99 39.81 -22.92
C ALA A 444 1.58 38.60 -22.06
N ALA A 445 1.17 38.84 -20.80
CA ALA A 445 0.65 37.79 -19.92
C ALA A 445 -0.64 37.14 -20.42
N ALA A 446 -1.41 37.81 -21.27
CA ALA A 446 -2.65 37.29 -21.83
C ALA A 446 -2.43 36.41 -23.08
N MET A 447 -1.23 36.47 -23.68
CA MET A 447 -0.88 35.63 -24.82
C MET A 447 -0.89 34.15 -24.43
N SER A 448 -1.42 33.34 -25.32
CA SER A 448 -1.38 31.88 -25.26
C SER A 448 -0.28 31.34 -26.17
N SER A 449 -0.11 30.01 -26.19
CA SER A 449 0.83 29.35 -27.11
C SER A 449 0.56 29.67 -28.58
N VAL A 450 -0.69 29.98 -28.97
CA VAL A 450 -1.05 30.35 -30.35
C VAL A 450 -0.42 31.68 -30.74
N GLN A 451 -0.51 32.69 -29.87
CA GLN A 451 0.03 34.00 -30.18
C GLN A 451 1.57 33.99 -30.15
N ILE A 452 2.17 33.30 -29.17
CA ILE A 452 3.64 33.17 -29.08
C ILE A 452 4.21 32.41 -30.28
N ALA A 453 3.57 31.32 -30.72
CA ALA A 453 3.97 30.60 -31.94
C ALA A 453 3.90 31.47 -33.21
N GLY A 454 3.07 32.53 -33.20
CA GLY A 454 2.95 33.49 -34.31
C GLY A 454 4.05 34.56 -34.33
N LEU A 455 4.81 34.74 -33.25
CA LEU A 455 5.88 35.74 -33.23
C LEU A 455 7.03 35.32 -34.15
N SER A 456 7.64 36.26 -34.85
CA SER A 456 8.95 36.06 -35.46
C SER A 456 10.04 36.18 -34.39
N SER A 457 11.22 35.61 -34.66
CA SER A 457 12.40 35.79 -33.78
C SER A 457 12.74 37.26 -33.55
N ALA A 458 12.56 38.13 -34.56
CA ALA A 458 12.80 39.57 -34.43
C ALA A 458 11.77 40.24 -33.50
N GLN A 459 10.50 39.84 -33.58
CA GLN A 459 9.45 40.32 -32.69
C GLN A 459 9.67 39.87 -31.24
N LEU A 460 10.03 38.60 -31.03
CA LEU A 460 10.36 38.06 -29.71
C LEU A 460 11.57 38.78 -29.09
N ASN A 461 12.61 39.04 -29.88
CA ASN A 461 13.79 39.79 -29.43
C ASN A 461 13.49 41.25 -29.14
N ALA A 462 12.47 41.84 -29.77
CA ALA A 462 12.04 43.20 -29.50
C ALA A 462 11.20 43.34 -28.22
N MET A 463 10.69 42.25 -27.64
CA MET A 463 9.91 42.31 -26.40
C MET A 463 10.70 42.93 -25.26
N GLU A 464 10.05 43.80 -24.48
CA GLU A 464 10.66 44.37 -23.29
C GLU A 464 10.87 43.30 -22.21
N SER A 465 11.88 43.49 -21.36
CA SER A 465 12.22 42.54 -20.29
C SER A 465 11.05 42.27 -19.33
N ALA A 466 10.21 43.28 -19.06
CA ALA A 466 9.02 43.11 -18.22
C ALA A 466 7.99 42.19 -18.86
N ASP A 467 7.82 42.28 -20.18
CA ASP A 467 6.83 41.51 -20.94
C ASP A 467 7.26 40.07 -21.13
N LEU A 468 8.54 39.83 -21.42
CA LEU A 468 9.11 38.49 -21.53
C LEU A 468 8.91 37.70 -20.22
N ARG A 469 9.10 38.36 -19.06
CA ARG A 469 8.82 37.76 -17.73
C ARG A 469 7.33 37.61 -17.45
N ALA A 470 6.48 38.44 -18.06
CA ALA A 470 5.04 38.37 -17.88
C ALA A 470 4.41 37.22 -18.67
N LEU A 471 5.10 36.67 -19.68
CA LEU A 471 4.65 35.50 -20.43
C LEU A 471 4.35 34.32 -19.50
N THR A 472 3.18 33.71 -19.67
CA THR A 472 2.80 32.56 -18.86
C THR A 472 3.57 31.31 -19.28
N THR A 473 3.75 30.38 -18.35
CA THR A 473 4.33 29.05 -18.61
C THR A 473 3.58 28.28 -19.70
N SER A 474 2.28 28.52 -19.87
CA SER A 474 1.49 27.91 -20.94
C SER A 474 1.76 28.55 -22.30
N ALA A 475 2.07 29.84 -22.33
CA ALA A 475 2.40 30.57 -23.55
C ALA A 475 3.75 30.12 -24.13
N LEU A 476 4.76 29.95 -23.26
CA LEU A 476 6.11 29.54 -23.66
C LEU A 476 6.18 28.16 -24.33
N ARG A 477 5.21 27.27 -24.07
CA ARG A 477 5.12 25.99 -24.79
C ARG A 477 4.79 26.13 -26.27
N GLY A 478 4.34 27.31 -26.70
CA GLY A 478 4.14 27.63 -28.11
C GLY A 478 5.42 28.05 -28.84
N LEU A 479 6.54 28.25 -28.13
CA LEU A 479 7.81 28.59 -28.77
C LEU A 479 8.28 27.45 -29.68
N SER A 480 8.88 27.82 -30.81
CA SER A 480 9.70 26.94 -31.63
C SER A 480 11.14 26.93 -31.14
N SER A 481 11.92 25.94 -31.58
CA SER A 481 13.36 25.89 -31.35
C SER A 481 14.08 27.14 -31.87
N ASP A 482 13.68 27.63 -33.04
CA ASP A 482 14.29 28.77 -33.71
C ASP A 482 13.97 30.08 -32.97
N GLN A 483 12.77 30.19 -32.39
CA GLN A 483 12.38 31.32 -31.57
C GLN A 483 13.16 31.35 -30.25
N LEU A 484 13.27 30.20 -29.56
CA LEU A 484 13.99 30.13 -28.28
C LEU A 484 15.50 30.36 -28.46
N SER A 485 16.10 29.79 -29.52
CA SER A 485 17.53 29.94 -29.83
C SER A 485 17.87 31.34 -30.37
N ALA A 486 16.88 32.10 -30.85
CA ALA A 486 17.09 33.47 -31.28
C ALA A 486 17.09 34.48 -30.12
N LEU A 487 16.58 34.10 -28.94
CA LEU A 487 16.67 34.94 -27.74
C LEU A 487 18.15 35.19 -27.41
N THR A 488 18.45 36.43 -27.04
CA THR A 488 19.78 36.76 -26.52
C THR A 488 20.05 36.07 -25.18
N SER A 489 21.33 35.86 -24.84
CA SER A 489 21.70 35.29 -23.53
C SER A 489 21.12 36.10 -22.36
N ASP A 490 21.08 37.44 -22.47
CA ASP A 490 20.46 38.31 -21.48
C ASP A 490 18.95 38.03 -21.34
N GLN A 491 18.24 37.80 -22.45
CA GLN A 491 16.82 37.44 -22.44
C GLN A 491 16.56 36.04 -21.89
N GLN A 492 17.44 35.09 -22.17
CA GLN A 492 17.38 33.74 -21.60
C GLN A 492 17.55 33.80 -20.07
N GLN A 493 18.45 34.63 -19.55
CA GLN A 493 18.63 34.86 -18.10
C GLN A 493 17.45 35.58 -17.44
N LEU A 494 16.69 36.37 -18.19
CA LEU A 494 15.50 37.06 -17.68
C LEU A 494 14.32 36.11 -17.42
N LEU A 495 14.28 34.93 -18.03
CA LEU A 495 13.21 33.96 -17.81
C LEU A 495 13.17 33.53 -16.33
N THR A 496 11.99 33.42 -15.74
CA THR A 496 11.88 32.91 -14.37
C THR A 496 12.17 31.41 -14.31
N THR A 497 12.49 30.90 -13.12
CA THR A 497 12.66 29.47 -12.89
C THR A 497 11.40 28.67 -13.27
N GLN A 498 10.19 29.20 -13.02
CA GLN A 498 8.95 28.55 -13.44
C GLN A 498 8.77 28.54 -14.96
N GLN A 499 9.21 29.60 -15.65
CA GLN A 499 9.18 29.69 -17.11
C GLN A 499 10.12 28.65 -17.73
N VAL A 500 11.38 28.57 -17.26
CA VAL A 500 12.34 27.56 -17.72
C VAL A 500 11.87 26.13 -17.41
N ALA A 501 11.32 25.89 -16.22
CA ALA A 501 10.76 24.58 -15.85
C ALA A 501 9.53 24.16 -16.70
N SER A 502 8.92 25.10 -17.44
CA SER A 502 7.77 24.84 -18.31
C SER A 502 8.14 24.51 -19.76
N LEU A 503 9.40 24.74 -20.14
CA LEU A 503 9.91 24.40 -21.47
C LEU A 503 9.81 22.89 -21.71
N THR A 504 9.44 22.50 -22.92
CA THR A 504 9.40 21.08 -23.28
C THR A 504 10.81 20.52 -23.43
N SER A 505 10.99 19.22 -23.20
CA SER A 505 12.30 18.57 -23.41
C SER A 505 12.78 18.69 -24.87
N SER A 506 11.88 18.82 -25.84
CA SER A 506 12.25 19.07 -27.24
C SER A 506 12.86 20.45 -27.43
N LEU A 507 12.35 21.49 -26.75
CA LEU A 507 12.90 22.84 -26.81
C LEU A 507 14.26 22.92 -26.13
N LEU A 508 14.39 22.33 -24.94
CA LEU A 508 15.69 22.26 -24.25
C LEU A 508 16.75 21.53 -25.06
N ASN A 509 16.39 20.42 -25.71
CA ASN A 509 17.33 19.66 -26.54
C ASN A 509 17.67 20.32 -27.89
N ALA A 510 16.90 21.32 -28.31
CA ALA A 510 17.19 22.08 -29.52
C ALA A 510 18.15 23.25 -29.26
N LEU A 511 18.40 23.61 -27.99
CA LEU A 511 19.37 24.62 -27.62
C LEU A 511 20.79 24.21 -28.00
N SER A 512 21.65 25.20 -28.27
CA SER A 512 23.09 24.96 -28.27
C SER A 512 23.63 24.84 -26.84
N SER A 513 24.80 24.25 -26.67
CA SER A 513 25.49 24.24 -25.36
C SER A 513 25.73 25.64 -24.81
N ALA A 514 25.96 26.64 -25.69
CA ALA A 514 26.16 28.02 -25.29
C ALA A 514 24.87 28.66 -24.77
N ASP A 515 23.72 28.36 -25.40
CA ASP A 515 22.41 28.85 -24.95
C ASP A 515 21.97 28.18 -23.65
N LEU A 516 22.22 26.87 -23.49
CA LEU A 516 21.90 26.18 -22.26
C LEU A 516 22.72 26.72 -21.08
N ASN A 517 24.02 26.97 -21.31
CA ASN A 517 24.93 27.56 -20.31
C ASN A 517 24.75 29.08 -20.16
N ALA A 518 23.90 29.72 -20.97
CA ALA A 518 23.54 31.11 -20.75
C ALA A 518 22.49 31.26 -19.64
N PHE A 519 21.72 30.20 -19.32
CA PHE A 519 20.88 30.19 -18.14
C PHE A 519 21.71 30.36 -16.87
N SER A 520 21.13 31.04 -15.89
CA SER A 520 21.69 31.12 -14.54
C SER A 520 21.59 29.76 -13.82
N THR A 521 22.49 29.55 -12.87
CA THR A 521 22.49 28.38 -12.00
C THR A 521 21.16 28.18 -11.25
N GLU A 522 20.44 29.26 -10.90
CA GLU A 522 19.11 29.14 -10.28
C GLU A 522 18.05 28.62 -11.26
N GLN A 523 18.09 29.05 -12.53
CA GLN A 523 17.22 28.53 -13.58
C GLN A 523 17.52 27.06 -13.87
N PHE A 524 18.79 26.67 -13.88
CA PHE A 524 19.20 25.29 -14.10
C PHE A 524 18.77 24.38 -12.92
N ALA A 525 18.98 24.82 -11.68
CA ALA A 525 18.50 24.12 -10.48
C ALA A 525 16.97 23.96 -10.46
N GLY A 526 16.25 24.87 -11.14
CA GLY A 526 14.79 24.83 -11.31
C GLY A 526 14.29 23.85 -12.38
N LEU A 527 15.17 23.19 -13.14
CA LEU A 527 14.76 22.19 -14.13
C LEU A 527 14.03 21.01 -13.45
N SER A 528 12.92 20.60 -14.05
CA SER A 528 12.15 19.46 -13.56
C SER A 528 12.88 18.13 -13.79
N THR A 529 12.52 17.11 -13.00
CA THR A 529 13.02 15.74 -13.17
C THR A 529 12.78 15.20 -14.59
N THR A 530 11.63 15.52 -15.20
CA THR A 530 11.29 15.14 -16.58
C THR A 530 12.17 15.84 -17.61
N GLN A 531 12.53 17.11 -17.39
CA GLN A 531 13.42 17.83 -18.28
C GLN A 531 14.84 17.25 -18.20
N LEU A 532 15.35 17.04 -16.98
CA LEU A 532 16.68 16.46 -16.75
C LEU A 532 16.80 15.04 -17.29
N SER A 533 15.82 14.15 -17.05
CA SER A 533 15.87 12.76 -17.53
C SER A 533 15.81 12.64 -19.06
N ASN A 534 15.33 13.69 -19.76
CA ASN A 534 15.23 13.74 -21.21
C ASN A 534 16.28 14.64 -21.86
N LEU A 535 17.17 15.27 -21.08
CA LEU A 535 18.24 16.10 -21.63
C LEU A 535 19.28 15.22 -22.35
N SER A 536 19.70 15.62 -23.54
CA SER A 536 20.64 14.84 -24.33
C SER A 536 22.00 14.74 -23.65
N THR A 537 22.70 13.64 -23.87
CA THR A 537 24.06 13.42 -23.36
C THR A 537 25.06 14.44 -23.89
N ALA A 538 24.82 14.99 -25.10
CA ALA A 538 25.64 16.03 -25.69
C ALA A 538 25.55 17.35 -24.89
N LEU A 539 24.34 17.75 -24.50
CA LEU A 539 24.14 18.94 -23.67
C LEU A 539 24.67 18.73 -22.26
N LEU A 540 24.35 17.59 -21.64
CA LEU A 540 24.77 17.26 -20.28
C LEU A 540 26.30 17.23 -20.12
N GLY A 541 27.02 16.71 -21.13
CA GLY A 541 28.49 16.68 -21.12
C GLY A 541 29.18 18.04 -21.27
N THR A 542 28.43 19.10 -21.59
CA THR A 542 28.95 20.47 -21.76
C THR A 542 28.49 21.45 -20.68
N LEU A 543 27.80 20.95 -19.64
CA LEU A 543 27.32 21.78 -18.54
C LEU A 543 28.45 22.41 -17.75
N GLN A 544 28.19 23.60 -17.21
CA GLN A 544 29.08 24.21 -16.23
C GLN A 544 29.02 23.44 -14.91
N THR A 545 30.16 23.38 -14.21
CA THR A 545 30.31 22.65 -12.96
C THR A 545 29.40 23.18 -11.86
N GLU A 546 29.17 24.50 -11.84
CA GLU A 546 28.30 25.22 -10.92
C GLU A 546 26.83 24.80 -11.09
N ASP A 547 26.38 24.64 -12.34
CA ASP A 547 25.02 24.23 -12.67
C ASP A 547 24.78 22.79 -12.23
N LEU A 548 25.74 21.90 -12.49
CA LEU A 548 25.65 20.50 -12.06
C LEU A 548 25.62 20.38 -10.53
N ALA A 549 26.45 21.15 -9.81
CA ALA A 549 26.48 21.18 -8.35
C ALA A 549 25.16 21.71 -7.74
N SER A 550 24.44 22.57 -8.47
CA SER A 550 23.18 23.18 -8.01
C SER A 550 21.96 22.25 -8.08
N ILE A 551 22.05 21.13 -8.81
CA ILE A 551 20.94 20.20 -8.97
C ILE A 551 20.63 19.52 -7.63
N SER A 552 19.37 19.59 -7.18
CA SER A 552 18.96 18.89 -5.96
C SER A 552 19.16 17.37 -6.07
N SER A 553 19.36 16.69 -4.95
CA SER A 553 19.53 15.22 -4.92
C SER A 553 18.35 14.44 -5.51
N SER A 554 17.12 14.96 -5.39
CA SER A 554 15.92 14.39 -5.99
C SER A 554 15.88 14.57 -7.51
N ALA A 555 16.31 15.73 -8.01
CA ALA A 555 16.42 16.02 -9.43
C ALA A 555 17.56 15.22 -10.08
N PHE A 556 18.70 15.09 -9.40
CA PHE A 556 19.84 14.30 -9.85
C PHE A 556 19.50 12.81 -10.01
N ARG A 557 18.64 12.26 -9.14
CA ARG A 557 18.10 10.89 -9.26
C ARG A 557 17.30 10.62 -10.54
N ALA A 558 16.84 11.67 -11.25
CA ALA A 558 16.14 11.51 -12.51
C ALA A 558 17.10 11.25 -13.69
N LEU A 559 18.41 11.50 -13.53
CA LEU A 559 19.40 11.21 -14.55
C LEU A 559 19.53 9.70 -14.77
N THR A 560 19.58 9.31 -16.03
CA THR A 560 19.82 7.93 -16.46
C THR A 560 21.29 7.54 -16.32
N SER A 561 21.59 6.24 -16.33
CA SER A 561 22.98 5.74 -16.31
C SER A 561 23.80 6.26 -17.50
N THR A 562 23.20 6.31 -18.70
CA THR A 562 23.84 6.88 -19.90
C THR A 562 24.15 8.37 -19.75
N GLN A 563 23.27 9.11 -19.06
CA GLN A 563 23.51 10.52 -18.75
C GLN A 563 24.65 10.70 -17.74
N ILE A 564 24.70 9.92 -16.66
CA ILE A 564 25.83 9.92 -15.72
C ILE A 564 27.15 9.64 -16.45
N GLY A 565 27.18 8.63 -17.32
CA GLY A 565 28.36 8.30 -18.12
C GLY A 565 28.79 9.40 -19.10
N SER A 566 27.87 10.30 -19.50
CA SER A 566 28.18 11.40 -20.40
C SER A 566 28.76 12.65 -19.73
N LEU A 567 28.72 12.72 -18.40
CA LEU A 567 29.36 13.81 -17.65
C LEU A 567 30.88 13.82 -17.88
N SER A 568 31.48 15.00 -17.87
CA SER A 568 32.95 15.13 -17.86
C SER A 568 33.52 14.73 -16.49
N THR A 569 34.82 14.45 -16.42
CA THR A 569 35.51 14.21 -15.13
C THR A 569 35.40 15.43 -14.21
N ASP A 570 35.51 16.64 -14.77
CA ASP A 570 35.32 17.89 -14.01
C ASP A 570 33.88 18.00 -13.48
N GLY A 571 32.89 17.53 -14.24
CA GLY A 571 31.52 17.43 -13.78
C GLY A 571 31.36 16.44 -12.63
N ILE A 572 32.02 15.28 -12.68
CA ILE A 572 32.00 14.32 -11.56
C ILE A 572 32.63 14.92 -10.30
N VAL A 573 33.75 15.63 -10.44
CA VAL A 573 34.41 16.34 -9.33
C VAL A 573 33.53 17.47 -8.76
N ALA A 574 32.69 18.09 -9.59
CA ALA A 574 31.79 19.16 -9.16
C ALA A 574 30.54 18.65 -8.43
N LEU A 575 30.28 17.34 -8.41
CA LEU A 575 29.13 16.80 -7.69
C LEU A 575 29.26 17.07 -6.19
N GLY A 576 28.16 17.49 -5.57
CA GLY A 576 28.08 17.55 -4.12
C GLY A 576 27.94 16.14 -3.52
N THR A 577 28.49 15.93 -2.33
CA THR A 577 28.37 14.66 -1.59
C THR A 577 26.90 14.23 -1.38
N HIS A 578 25.96 15.16 -1.30
CA HIS A 578 24.52 14.87 -1.24
C HIS A 578 23.96 14.26 -2.54
N GLN A 579 24.49 14.64 -3.70
CA GLN A 579 24.12 14.07 -5.00
C GLN A 579 24.71 12.67 -5.15
N VAL A 580 25.99 12.49 -4.80
CA VAL A 580 26.68 11.20 -4.81
C VAL A 580 26.01 10.20 -3.85
N ALA A 581 25.68 10.64 -2.63
CA ALA A 581 24.94 9.82 -1.66
C ALA A 581 23.53 9.46 -2.13
N ALA A 582 22.91 10.31 -2.95
CA ALA A 582 21.60 10.04 -3.52
C ALA A 582 21.65 9.04 -4.68
N MET A 583 22.81 8.74 -5.27
CA MET A 583 22.91 7.85 -6.43
C MET A 583 22.33 6.46 -6.17
N SER A 584 21.59 5.97 -7.16
CA SER A 584 21.14 4.57 -7.22
C SER A 584 22.23 3.64 -7.78
N SER A 585 22.06 2.33 -7.58
CA SER A 585 22.91 1.30 -8.20
C SER A 585 22.92 1.39 -9.73
N VAL A 586 21.77 1.71 -10.34
CA VAL A 586 21.64 1.85 -11.80
C VAL A 586 22.42 3.05 -12.30
N GLN A 587 22.37 4.18 -11.58
CA GLN A 587 23.13 5.38 -11.95
C GLN A 587 24.63 5.16 -11.79
N ALA A 588 25.07 4.50 -10.71
CA ALA A 588 26.47 4.18 -10.49
C ALA A 588 27.04 3.24 -11.56
N ALA A 589 26.25 2.27 -12.03
CA ALA A 589 26.62 1.42 -13.17
C ALA A 589 26.85 2.20 -14.48
N GLY A 590 26.42 3.48 -14.56
CA GLY A 590 26.67 4.37 -15.69
C GLY A 590 28.05 5.01 -15.72
N PHE A 591 28.83 4.94 -14.64
CA PHE A 591 30.16 5.54 -14.59
C PHE A 591 31.12 4.94 -15.62
N ARG A 592 31.94 5.78 -16.24
CA ARG A 592 33.15 5.35 -16.96
C ARG A 592 34.32 5.22 -15.97
N THR A 593 35.37 4.50 -16.37
CA THR A 593 36.53 4.25 -15.50
C THR A 593 37.31 5.53 -15.21
N ASP A 594 37.44 6.44 -16.18
CA ASP A 594 38.03 7.77 -16.00
C ASP A 594 37.25 8.65 -15.00
N GLN A 595 35.92 8.52 -14.99
CA GLN A 595 35.05 9.19 -14.02
C GLN A 595 35.24 8.66 -12.59
N LEU A 596 35.39 7.34 -12.42
CA LEU A 596 35.64 6.75 -11.09
C LEU A 596 37.00 7.15 -10.52
N VAL A 597 38.02 7.27 -11.37
CA VAL A 597 39.35 7.77 -10.99
C VAL A 597 39.30 9.24 -10.56
N ALA A 598 38.34 10.02 -11.06
CA ALA A 598 38.18 11.43 -10.73
C ALA A 598 37.43 11.67 -9.40
N LEU A 599 36.83 10.64 -8.78
CA LEU A 599 36.09 10.80 -7.52
C LEU A 599 37.01 11.28 -6.39
N GLN A 600 36.56 12.30 -5.65
CA GLN A 600 37.30 12.76 -4.48
C GLN A 600 37.01 11.87 -3.26
N SER A 601 37.85 11.95 -2.23
CA SER A 601 37.70 11.12 -1.02
C SER A 601 36.34 11.31 -0.33
N ASP A 602 35.81 12.53 -0.30
CA ASP A 602 34.50 12.83 0.27
C ASP A 602 33.36 12.23 -0.57
N ASP A 603 33.47 12.24 -1.91
CA ASP A 603 32.49 11.63 -2.81
C ASP A 603 32.49 10.11 -2.66
N LEU A 604 33.68 9.51 -2.62
CA LEU A 604 33.83 8.08 -2.47
C LEU A 604 33.25 7.59 -1.14
N ARG A 605 33.41 8.36 -0.05
CA ARG A 605 32.78 8.08 1.26
C ARG A 605 31.27 8.33 1.26
N ALA A 606 30.79 9.27 0.44
CA ALA A 606 29.37 9.56 0.28
C ALA A 606 28.64 8.50 -0.55
N LEU A 607 29.34 7.76 -1.41
CA LEU A 607 28.76 6.75 -2.28
C LEU A 607 27.98 5.70 -1.46
N SER A 608 26.70 5.53 -1.76
CA SER A 608 25.88 4.58 -1.00
C SER A 608 26.34 3.13 -1.19
N THR A 609 26.09 2.27 -0.21
CA THR A 609 26.38 0.82 -0.30
C THR A 609 25.65 0.16 -1.49
N SER A 610 24.48 0.67 -1.85
CA SER A 610 23.75 0.24 -3.05
C SER A 610 24.41 0.70 -4.35
N ALA A 611 24.90 1.94 -4.41
CA ALA A 611 25.63 2.45 -5.56
C ALA A 611 26.93 1.65 -5.79
N LEU A 612 27.70 1.40 -4.73
CA LEU A 612 28.94 0.62 -4.79
C LEU A 612 28.71 -0.83 -5.27
N ARG A 613 27.60 -1.46 -4.86
CA ARG A 613 27.17 -2.78 -5.39
C ARG A 613 26.74 -2.77 -6.85
N GLY A 614 26.35 -1.60 -7.37
CA GLY A 614 25.93 -1.44 -8.76
C GLY A 614 27.10 -1.36 -9.74
N LEU A 615 28.32 -1.11 -9.25
CA LEU A 615 29.52 -1.09 -10.08
C LEU A 615 29.80 -2.49 -10.64
N SER A 616 30.27 -2.54 -11.89
CA SER A 616 30.81 -3.76 -12.48
C SER A 616 32.23 -4.04 -11.97
N THR A 617 32.74 -5.26 -12.17
CA THR A 617 34.13 -5.59 -11.85
C THR A 617 35.12 -4.75 -12.66
N GLU A 618 34.83 -4.45 -13.93
CA GLU A 618 35.65 -3.56 -14.78
C GLU A 618 35.67 -2.11 -14.25
N GLN A 619 34.53 -1.61 -13.79
CA GLN A 619 34.45 -0.32 -13.11
C GLN A 619 35.24 -0.33 -11.80
N PHE A 620 35.13 -1.40 -11.00
CA PHE A 620 35.80 -1.50 -9.72
C PHE A 620 37.34 -1.55 -9.85
N THR A 621 37.87 -2.13 -10.93
CA THR A 621 39.32 -2.09 -11.24
C THR A 621 39.86 -0.70 -11.59
N ALA A 622 38.99 0.31 -11.73
CA ALA A 622 39.42 1.70 -11.90
C ALA A 622 39.79 2.36 -10.56
N PHE A 623 39.43 1.75 -9.43
CA PHE A 623 39.95 2.20 -8.13
C PHE A 623 41.46 1.99 -8.07
N THR A 624 42.09 2.72 -7.17
CA THR A 624 43.55 2.72 -7.00
C THR A 624 43.86 2.59 -5.51
N THR A 625 45.15 2.46 -5.18
CA THR A 625 45.63 2.46 -3.80
C THR A 625 45.25 3.71 -3.00
N ASP A 626 44.91 4.81 -3.65
CA ASP A 626 44.44 6.04 -2.98
C ASP A 626 42.93 5.99 -2.67
N HIS A 627 42.16 5.24 -3.46
CA HIS A 627 40.70 5.12 -3.32
C HIS A 627 40.30 4.05 -2.29
N ILE A 628 40.91 2.87 -2.35
CA ILE A 628 40.54 1.73 -1.51
C ILE A 628 40.54 2.05 0.00
N PRO A 629 41.55 2.73 0.58
CA PRO A 629 41.55 3.08 2.01
C PRO A 629 40.44 4.06 2.41
N GLN A 630 39.85 4.80 1.46
CA GLN A 630 38.79 5.78 1.75
C GLN A 630 37.41 5.12 1.94
N LEU A 631 37.23 3.89 1.48
CA LEU A 631 35.98 3.16 1.67
C LEU A 631 35.69 2.94 3.16
N THR A 632 34.50 3.31 3.59
CA THR A 632 34.04 3.07 4.97
C THR A 632 33.84 1.58 5.25
N ALA A 633 33.83 1.19 6.53
CA ALA A 633 33.51 -0.18 6.95
C ALA A 633 32.16 -0.68 6.37
N ALA A 634 31.13 0.18 6.38
CA ALA A 634 29.83 -0.14 5.79
C ALA A 634 29.91 -0.38 4.27
N GLN A 635 30.70 0.42 3.56
CA GLN A 635 30.95 0.22 2.13
C GLN A 635 31.69 -1.10 1.86
N VAL A 636 32.72 -1.44 2.64
CA VAL A 636 33.44 -2.72 2.51
C VAL A 636 32.51 -3.91 2.77
N THR A 637 31.65 -3.87 3.80
CA THR A 637 30.65 -4.93 4.05
C THR A 637 29.60 -5.07 2.94
N SER A 638 29.47 -4.05 2.07
CA SER A 638 28.54 -4.08 0.94
C SER A 638 29.16 -4.61 -0.35
N LEU A 639 30.49 -4.70 -0.43
CA LEU A 639 31.18 -5.22 -1.61
C LEU A 639 30.79 -6.66 -1.90
N GLN A 640 30.67 -6.97 -3.18
CA GLN A 640 30.48 -8.35 -3.64
C GLN A 640 31.83 -9.09 -3.59
N SER A 641 31.79 -10.42 -3.46
CA SER A 641 33.01 -11.25 -3.54
C SER A 641 33.78 -11.02 -4.84
N SER A 642 33.07 -10.77 -5.95
CA SER A 642 33.65 -10.42 -7.25
C SER A 642 34.42 -9.09 -7.25
N HIS A 643 34.06 -8.12 -6.41
CA HIS A 643 34.82 -6.88 -6.27
C HIS A 643 36.13 -7.10 -5.52
N ILE A 644 36.11 -7.92 -4.47
CA ILE A 644 37.34 -8.29 -3.73
C ILE A 644 38.26 -9.10 -4.64
N ALA A 645 37.72 -10.05 -5.41
CA ALA A 645 38.50 -10.93 -6.28
C ALA A 645 39.33 -10.22 -7.34
N VAL A 646 38.88 -9.02 -7.80
CA VAL A 646 39.57 -8.23 -8.82
C VAL A 646 40.53 -7.19 -8.26
N LEU A 647 40.62 -7.01 -6.93
CA LEU A 647 41.64 -6.17 -6.33
C LEU A 647 43.03 -6.72 -6.65
N SER A 648 43.96 -5.84 -6.99
CA SER A 648 45.38 -6.17 -7.00
C SER A 648 45.89 -6.37 -5.57
N THR A 649 47.04 -7.04 -5.42
CA THR A 649 47.67 -7.20 -4.10
C THR A 649 48.10 -5.87 -3.49
N ALA A 650 48.48 -4.87 -4.31
CA ALA A 650 48.81 -3.53 -3.84
C ALA A 650 47.58 -2.76 -3.33
N GLU A 651 46.43 -2.91 -3.98
CA GLU A 651 45.16 -2.33 -3.50
C GLU A 651 44.66 -3.01 -2.23
N LEU A 652 44.86 -4.32 -2.11
CA LEU A 652 44.55 -5.05 -0.88
C LEU A 652 45.44 -4.60 0.28
N ASP A 653 46.73 -4.41 0.04
CA ASP A 653 47.71 -3.89 1.02
C ASP A 653 47.42 -2.42 1.41
N ALA A 654 46.77 -1.66 0.53
CA ALA A 654 46.30 -0.31 0.85
C ALA A 654 45.06 -0.28 1.75
N MET A 655 44.36 -1.42 1.95
CA MET A 655 43.23 -1.48 2.88
C MET A 655 43.70 -1.25 4.32
N THR A 656 42.84 -0.61 5.11
CA THR A 656 43.09 -0.42 6.54
C THR A 656 42.67 -1.67 7.32
N THR A 657 43.31 -1.90 8.46
CA THR A 657 42.96 -2.98 9.40
C THR A 657 41.48 -2.94 9.84
N ASN A 658 40.88 -1.74 9.93
CA ASN A 658 39.45 -1.58 10.22
C ASN A 658 38.55 -2.10 9.09
N GLN A 659 38.99 -2.01 7.84
CA GLN A 659 38.26 -2.56 6.69
C GLN A 659 38.30 -4.09 6.70
N PHE A 660 39.45 -4.70 7.03
CA PHE A 660 39.53 -6.16 7.25
C PHE A 660 38.65 -6.63 8.42
N ALA A 661 38.65 -5.89 9.53
CA ALA A 661 37.79 -6.19 10.68
C ALA A 661 36.29 -6.11 10.36
N ALA A 662 35.91 -5.26 9.39
CA ALA A 662 34.53 -5.13 8.93
C ALA A 662 34.11 -6.28 7.99
N MET A 663 35.02 -7.02 7.38
CA MET A 663 34.68 -8.06 6.40
C MET A 663 33.83 -9.17 7.01
N THR A 664 32.90 -9.67 6.21
CA THR A 664 32.08 -10.85 6.51
C THR A 664 32.54 -12.05 5.68
N ALA A 665 31.91 -13.21 5.88
CA ALA A 665 32.14 -14.41 5.08
C ALA A 665 32.00 -14.13 3.56
N THR A 666 31.07 -13.25 3.17
CA THR A 666 30.82 -12.92 1.76
C THR A 666 32.00 -12.20 1.11
N GLN A 667 32.60 -11.23 1.80
CA GLN A 667 33.77 -10.54 1.26
C GLN A 667 35.00 -11.44 1.26
N ALA A 668 35.20 -12.22 2.33
CA ALA A 668 36.33 -13.14 2.44
C ALA A 668 36.31 -14.25 1.40
N ALA A 669 35.12 -14.72 0.99
CA ALA A 669 34.96 -15.68 -0.12
C ALA A 669 35.43 -15.13 -1.48
N GLY A 670 35.65 -13.81 -1.59
CA GLY A 670 36.23 -13.18 -2.77
C GLY A 670 37.76 -13.23 -2.83
N PHE A 671 38.46 -13.62 -1.75
CA PHE A 671 39.90 -13.71 -1.77
C PHE A 671 40.38 -14.80 -2.72
N ASN A 672 41.43 -14.52 -3.49
CA ASN A 672 42.18 -15.53 -4.23
C ASN A 672 43.47 -15.91 -3.47
N THR A 673 44.23 -16.88 -3.97
CA THR A 673 45.45 -17.36 -3.31
C THR A 673 46.55 -16.29 -3.25
N ALA A 674 46.66 -15.40 -4.24
CA ALA A 674 47.62 -14.29 -4.24
C ALA A 674 47.28 -13.25 -3.16
N HIS A 675 45.98 -13.00 -2.90
CA HIS A 675 45.55 -12.16 -1.78
C HIS A 675 45.99 -12.75 -0.44
N MET A 676 45.80 -14.05 -0.23
CA MET A 676 46.17 -14.71 1.03
C MET A 676 47.67 -14.62 1.30
N VAL A 677 48.50 -14.83 0.29
CA VAL A 677 49.96 -14.69 0.39
C VAL A 677 50.37 -13.25 0.68
N ALA A 678 49.63 -12.26 0.18
CA ALA A 678 49.93 -10.84 0.35
C ALA A 678 49.44 -10.23 1.68
N LEU A 679 48.59 -10.92 2.45
CA LEU A 679 48.05 -10.38 3.70
C LEU A 679 49.13 -10.21 4.77
N ALA A 680 49.24 -8.99 5.31
CA ALA A 680 50.05 -8.71 6.49
C ALA A 680 49.49 -9.42 7.73
N SER A 681 50.35 -9.75 8.69
CA SER A 681 49.97 -10.48 9.91
C SER A 681 48.94 -9.72 10.76
N GLU A 682 49.01 -8.38 10.81
CA GLU A 682 48.01 -7.55 11.49
C GLU A 682 46.61 -7.63 10.86
N ASP A 683 46.53 -7.66 9.54
CA ASP A 683 45.26 -7.69 8.81
C ASP A 683 44.64 -9.09 8.84
N LEU A 684 45.46 -10.13 8.74
CA LEU A 684 45.04 -11.51 8.95
C LEU A 684 44.42 -11.70 10.36
N ARG A 685 45.02 -11.08 11.39
CA ARG A 685 44.49 -11.07 12.76
C ARG A 685 43.23 -10.24 12.91
N ALA A 686 43.06 -9.20 12.10
CA ALA A 686 41.90 -8.33 12.14
C ALA A 686 40.66 -8.98 11.52
N LEU A 687 40.81 -9.96 10.62
CA LEU A 687 39.68 -10.68 10.05
C LEU A 687 38.78 -11.27 11.13
N SER A 688 37.48 -10.97 11.04
CA SER A 688 36.52 -11.52 11.99
C SER A 688 36.41 -13.04 11.87
N ILE A 689 35.98 -13.72 12.94
CA ILE A 689 35.69 -15.16 12.91
C ILE A 689 34.63 -15.53 11.84
N PHE A 690 33.80 -14.57 11.41
CA PHE A 690 32.84 -14.77 10.33
C PHE A 690 33.52 -14.68 8.96
N ALA A 691 34.45 -13.75 8.77
CA ALA A 691 35.27 -13.68 7.56
C ALA A 691 36.09 -14.97 7.36
N ILE A 692 36.71 -15.49 8.42
CA ILE A 692 37.48 -16.74 8.37
C ILE A 692 36.65 -17.92 7.83
N ARG A 693 35.37 -18.03 8.22
CA ARG A 693 34.46 -19.07 7.72
C ARG A 693 34.14 -18.95 6.22
N GLY A 694 34.33 -17.77 5.65
CA GLY A 694 34.13 -17.52 4.21
C GLY A 694 35.33 -17.89 3.34
N LEU A 695 36.51 -18.11 3.93
CA LEU A 695 37.71 -18.51 3.18
C LEU A 695 37.52 -19.89 2.55
N SER A 696 37.95 -20.05 1.30
CA SER A 696 38.00 -21.37 0.68
C SER A 696 39.15 -22.23 1.26
N THR A 697 39.11 -23.54 1.01
CA THR A 697 40.24 -24.43 1.35
C THR A 697 41.51 -24.03 0.59
N ASP A 698 41.37 -23.55 -0.65
CA ASP A 698 42.51 -23.05 -1.45
C ASP A 698 43.10 -21.78 -0.83
N ASN A 699 42.27 -20.93 -0.21
CA ASN A 699 42.77 -19.76 0.51
C ASN A 699 43.59 -20.16 1.75
N LEU A 700 43.13 -21.17 2.49
CA LEU A 700 43.85 -21.66 3.67
C LEU A 700 45.16 -22.34 3.28
N ALA A 701 45.16 -23.18 2.24
CA ALA A 701 46.37 -23.82 1.72
C ALA A 701 47.38 -22.83 1.10
N ALA A 702 46.93 -21.61 0.77
CA ALA A 702 47.80 -20.55 0.28
C ALA A 702 48.44 -19.73 1.41
N LEU A 703 48.01 -19.90 2.67
CA LEU A 703 48.69 -19.28 3.80
C LEU A 703 50.10 -19.84 3.92
N THR A 704 51.06 -18.96 4.19
CA THR A 704 52.43 -19.37 4.47
C THR A 704 52.55 -19.90 5.90
N THR A 705 53.56 -20.73 6.16
CA THR A 705 53.87 -21.23 7.51
C THR A 705 54.23 -20.11 8.50
N ASP A 706 54.60 -18.91 8.02
CA ASP A 706 54.80 -17.72 8.86
C ASP A 706 53.47 -17.02 9.21
N GLN A 707 52.43 -17.15 8.37
CA GLN A 707 51.11 -16.55 8.56
C GLN A 707 50.18 -17.41 9.44
N ILE A 708 50.27 -18.74 9.38
CA ILE A 708 49.41 -19.65 10.17
C ILE A 708 49.51 -19.40 11.68
N PRO A 709 50.71 -19.26 12.30
CA PRO A 709 50.82 -18.92 13.71
C PRO A 709 50.24 -17.55 14.08
N GLN A 710 49.99 -16.67 13.10
CA GLN A 710 49.44 -15.34 13.34
C GLN A 710 47.91 -15.36 13.51
N LEU A 711 47.22 -16.42 13.07
CA LEU A 711 45.80 -16.57 13.35
C LEU A 711 45.55 -16.62 14.86
N THR A 712 44.52 -15.95 15.33
CA THR A 712 44.14 -16.08 16.75
C THR A 712 43.51 -17.45 17.02
N ALA A 713 43.60 -17.93 18.26
CA ALA A 713 42.93 -19.16 18.70
C ALA A 713 41.43 -19.15 18.37
N LEU A 714 40.75 -17.99 18.51
CA LEU A 714 39.34 -17.83 18.13
C LEU A 714 39.10 -17.97 16.62
N GLN A 715 40.01 -17.49 15.77
CA GLN A 715 39.91 -17.65 14.33
C GLN A 715 40.11 -19.12 13.92
N VAL A 716 41.08 -19.83 14.51
CA VAL A 716 41.30 -21.27 14.27
C VAL A 716 40.10 -22.10 14.75
N GLY A 717 39.57 -21.82 15.94
CA GLY A 717 38.35 -22.45 16.44
C GLY A 717 37.10 -22.12 15.64
N ALA A 718 37.11 -21.06 14.82
CA ALA A 718 36.00 -20.68 13.95
C ALA A 718 36.00 -21.39 12.59
N LEU A 719 37.13 -22.01 12.20
CA LEU A 719 37.23 -22.76 10.93
C LEU A 719 36.13 -23.82 10.85
N THR A 720 35.55 -23.98 9.67
CA THR A 720 34.60 -25.06 9.41
C THR A 720 35.31 -26.43 9.38
N THR A 721 34.56 -27.51 9.55
CA THR A 721 35.12 -28.87 9.45
C THR A 721 35.72 -29.16 8.08
N SER A 722 35.13 -28.61 7.00
CA SER A 722 35.68 -28.72 5.64
C SER A 722 37.01 -27.97 5.51
N GLN A 723 37.10 -26.78 6.09
CA GLN A 723 38.33 -25.99 6.11
C GLN A 723 39.45 -26.70 6.88
N VAL A 724 39.15 -27.29 8.05
CA VAL A 724 40.12 -28.05 8.85
C VAL A 724 40.54 -29.34 8.13
N ALA A 725 39.60 -30.07 7.52
CA ALA A 725 39.90 -31.25 6.73
C ALA A 725 40.82 -30.94 5.52
N GLY A 726 40.72 -29.73 4.98
CA GLY A 726 41.55 -29.26 3.87
C GLY A 726 42.96 -28.76 4.23
N LEU A 727 43.31 -28.65 5.53
CA LEU A 727 44.64 -28.22 5.96
C LEU A 727 45.72 -29.24 5.56
N GLN A 728 46.90 -28.78 5.20
CA GLN A 728 48.04 -29.65 4.99
C GLN A 728 48.68 -30.03 6.34
N THR A 729 49.46 -31.11 6.39
CA THR A 729 50.15 -31.52 7.62
C THR A 729 51.14 -30.46 8.10
N ASP A 730 51.80 -29.76 7.16
CA ASP A 730 52.72 -28.66 7.49
C ASP A 730 51.98 -27.47 8.12
N ASP A 731 50.71 -27.24 7.74
CA ASP A 731 49.87 -26.20 8.34
C ASP A 731 49.56 -26.52 9.81
N LEU A 732 49.28 -27.80 10.12
CA LEU A 732 49.02 -28.25 11.48
C LEU A 732 50.26 -28.16 12.36
N VAL A 733 51.44 -28.48 11.81
CA VAL A 733 52.73 -28.34 12.51
C VAL A 733 53.06 -26.86 12.77
N ALA A 734 52.60 -25.94 11.91
CA ALA A 734 52.78 -24.51 12.10
C ALA A 734 51.80 -23.90 13.13
N LEU A 735 50.76 -24.62 13.57
CA LEU A 735 49.88 -24.12 14.63
C LEU A 735 50.63 -24.06 15.97
N SER A 736 50.35 -23.01 16.73
CA SER A 736 50.71 -22.97 18.14
C SER A 736 49.80 -23.88 18.96
N THR A 737 50.31 -24.35 20.09
CA THR A 737 49.58 -25.19 21.04
C THR A 737 48.27 -24.57 21.52
N GLU A 738 48.19 -23.24 21.67
CA GLU A 738 46.94 -22.56 22.01
C GLU A 738 45.89 -22.64 20.88
N GLN A 739 46.33 -22.55 19.62
CA GLN A 739 45.44 -22.69 18.47
C GLN A 739 44.93 -24.13 18.29
N VAL A 740 45.77 -25.15 18.55
CA VAL A 740 45.33 -26.55 18.49
C VAL A 740 44.27 -26.84 19.56
N VAL A 741 44.44 -26.31 20.78
CA VAL A 741 43.42 -26.44 21.86
C VAL A 741 42.10 -25.75 21.49
N ALA A 742 42.12 -24.73 20.64
CA ALA A 742 40.91 -24.06 20.20
C ALA A 742 40.08 -24.86 19.18
N LEU A 743 40.63 -25.93 18.60
CA LEU A 743 39.88 -26.83 17.72
C LEU A 743 38.77 -27.55 18.50
N SER A 744 37.56 -27.51 17.98
CA SER A 744 36.44 -28.27 18.52
C SER A 744 36.60 -29.77 18.27
N SER A 745 35.89 -30.59 19.05
CA SER A 745 35.85 -32.05 18.83
C SER A 745 35.32 -32.45 17.45
N SER A 746 34.43 -31.64 16.86
CA SER A 746 33.93 -31.88 15.50
C SER A 746 34.96 -31.54 14.43
N GLN A 747 35.80 -30.51 14.65
CA GLN A 747 36.93 -30.21 13.76
C GLN A 747 38.00 -31.31 13.84
N MET A 748 38.32 -31.78 15.05
CA MET A 748 39.23 -32.91 15.25
C MET A 748 38.73 -34.17 14.54
N ALA A 749 37.43 -34.50 14.66
CA ALA A 749 36.82 -35.64 13.99
C ALA A 749 36.76 -35.52 12.45
N ALA A 750 36.90 -34.32 11.90
CA ALA A 750 36.91 -34.07 10.46
C ALA A 750 38.31 -34.19 9.85
N MET A 751 39.35 -34.24 10.68
CA MET A 751 40.73 -34.46 10.24
C MET A 751 40.91 -35.90 9.76
N SER A 752 41.80 -36.09 8.80
CA SER A 752 42.32 -37.40 8.44
C SER A 752 43.29 -37.91 9.51
N SER A 753 43.45 -39.23 9.60
CA SER A 753 44.38 -39.83 10.56
C SER A 753 45.84 -39.41 10.30
N ALA A 754 46.20 -39.07 9.06
CA ALA A 754 47.53 -38.49 8.74
C ALA A 754 47.70 -37.08 9.33
N GLN A 755 46.64 -36.26 9.34
CA GLN A 755 46.63 -34.94 9.98
C GLN A 755 46.71 -35.07 11.51
N ILE A 756 46.01 -36.04 12.12
CA ILE A 756 46.12 -36.32 13.56
C ILE A 756 47.53 -36.80 13.92
N GLY A 757 48.10 -37.72 13.14
CA GLY A 757 49.47 -38.20 13.35
C GLY A 757 50.55 -37.12 13.16
N ALA A 758 50.25 -36.01 12.50
CA ALA A 758 51.17 -34.88 12.31
C ALA A 758 51.19 -33.88 13.50
N LEU A 759 50.28 -33.99 14.48
CA LEU A 759 50.26 -33.10 15.64
C LEU A 759 51.55 -33.19 16.46
N ALA A 760 52.06 -32.07 16.96
CA ALA A 760 53.24 -32.15 17.83
C ALA A 760 52.88 -32.80 19.17
N THR A 761 53.83 -33.49 19.78
CA THR A 761 53.65 -34.14 21.10
C THR A 761 53.18 -33.16 22.18
N ASP A 762 53.64 -31.90 22.13
CA ASP A 762 53.18 -30.84 23.03
C ASP A 762 51.71 -30.46 22.84
N ASP A 763 51.20 -30.56 21.61
CA ASP A 763 49.78 -30.28 21.30
C ASP A 763 48.88 -31.41 21.76
N VAL A 764 49.33 -32.66 21.60
CA VAL A 764 48.61 -33.84 22.11
C VAL A 764 48.47 -33.80 23.63
N ARG A 765 49.50 -33.31 24.33
CA ARG A 765 49.53 -33.19 25.79
C ARG A 765 48.44 -32.29 26.36
N VAL A 766 48.02 -31.28 25.60
CA VAL A 766 47.03 -30.29 26.03
C VAL A 766 45.62 -30.56 25.50
N LEU A 767 45.41 -31.66 24.76
CA LEU A 767 44.08 -32.02 24.27
C LEU A 767 43.09 -32.22 25.42
N THR A 768 41.91 -31.66 25.24
CA THR A 768 40.80 -31.83 26.17
C THR A 768 40.12 -33.19 26.00
N SER A 769 39.44 -33.67 27.03
CA SER A 769 38.62 -34.89 26.96
C SER A 769 37.50 -34.82 25.91
N ALA A 770 37.08 -33.62 25.47
CA ALA A 770 36.13 -33.49 24.37
C ALA A 770 36.81 -33.74 23.01
N GLN A 771 38.00 -33.15 22.80
CA GLN A 771 38.78 -33.35 21.58
C GLN A 771 39.25 -34.80 21.44
N VAL A 772 39.73 -35.42 22.52
CA VAL A 772 40.12 -36.85 22.51
C VAL A 772 38.94 -37.74 22.19
N ARG A 773 37.73 -37.46 22.71
CA ARG A 773 36.51 -38.19 22.31
C ARG A 773 36.08 -37.96 20.86
N GLY A 774 36.60 -36.93 20.20
CA GLY A 774 36.41 -36.70 18.76
C GLY A 774 37.27 -37.62 17.88
N LEU A 775 38.30 -38.25 18.44
CA LEU A 775 39.21 -39.14 17.71
C LEU A 775 38.60 -40.53 17.47
N GLY A 776 38.85 -41.11 16.30
CA GLY A 776 38.58 -42.51 16.00
C GLY A 776 39.69 -43.45 16.46
N SER A 777 39.45 -44.76 16.35
CA SER A 777 40.49 -45.78 16.60
C SER A 777 41.61 -45.74 15.56
N GLU A 778 41.30 -45.35 14.31
CA GLU A 778 42.30 -45.17 13.24
C GLU A 778 43.19 -43.94 13.48
N ASP A 779 42.68 -42.91 14.17
CA ASP A 779 43.46 -41.72 14.50
C ASP A 779 44.49 -42.04 15.59
N LEU A 780 44.10 -42.81 16.60
CA LEU A 780 45.01 -43.28 17.65
C LEU A 780 46.08 -44.23 17.11
N SER A 781 45.76 -45.05 16.09
CA SER A 781 46.76 -45.92 15.47
C SER A 781 47.70 -45.19 14.50
N ALA A 782 47.30 -44.01 14.00
CA ALA A 782 48.16 -43.13 13.21
C ALA A 782 49.11 -42.29 14.06
N MET A 783 48.85 -42.17 15.36
CA MET A 783 49.76 -41.52 16.31
C MET A 783 50.98 -42.41 16.59
N ASN A 784 52.13 -41.79 16.81
CA ASN A 784 53.30 -42.48 17.33
C ASN A 784 53.21 -42.64 18.85
N THR A 785 54.04 -43.53 19.39
CA THR A 785 54.03 -43.88 20.81
C THR A 785 54.35 -42.69 21.73
N ASP A 786 55.17 -41.72 21.30
CA ASP A 786 55.44 -40.50 22.09
C ASP A 786 54.20 -39.60 22.20
N GLN A 787 53.42 -39.48 21.12
CA GLN A 787 52.15 -38.76 21.14
C GLN A 787 51.13 -39.46 22.07
N ILE A 788 51.03 -40.79 22.02
CA ILE A 788 50.15 -41.55 22.94
C ILE A 788 50.61 -41.37 24.40
N ALA A 789 51.91 -41.47 24.67
CA ALA A 789 52.48 -41.26 26.01
C ALA A 789 52.23 -39.83 26.54
N ALA A 790 52.10 -38.85 25.65
CA ALA A 790 51.83 -37.46 26.02
C ALA A 790 50.39 -37.20 26.45
N LEU A 791 49.44 -38.12 26.21
CA LEU A 791 48.05 -37.96 26.66
C LEU A 791 48.01 -37.74 28.17
N SER A 792 47.40 -36.63 28.59
CA SER A 792 47.16 -36.39 30.01
C SER A 792 46.28 -37.50 30.61
N SER A 793 46.41 -37.77 31.91
CA SER A 793 45.60 -38.80 32.57
C SER A 793 44.09 -38.54 32.47
N VAL A 794 43.69 -37.26 32.43
CA VAL A 794 42.29 -36.85 32.25
C VAL A 794 41.81 -37.11 30.81
N ALA A 795 42.66 -36.87 29.81
CA ALA A 795 42.39 -37.18 28.42
C ALA A 795 42.31 -38.70 28.20
N ALA A 796 43.30 -39.47 28.67
CA ALA A 796 43.33 -40.92 28.59
C ALA A 796 42.13 -41.57 29.30
N GLY A 797 41.75 -41.07 30.48
CA GLY A 797 40.56 -41.55 31.20
C GLY A 797 39.23 -41.32 30.47
N SER A 798 39.21 -40.43 29.47
CA SER A 798 38.03 -40.18 28.62
C SER A 798 37.93 -41.08 27.39
N LEU A 799 38.92 -41.96 27.17
CA LEU A 799 38.92 -42.92 26.07
C LEU A 799 37.75 -43.90 26.20
N THR A 800 37.08 -44.10 25.09
CA THR A 800 36.00 -45.08 24.97
C THR A 800 36.55 -46.48 24.68
N SER A 801 35.71 -47.50 24.88
CA SER A 801 36.05 -48.89 24.56
C SER A 801 36.39 -49.10 23.07
N GLY A 802 35.80 -48.33 22.16
CA GLY A 802 36.12 -48.40 20.73
C GLY A 802 37.48 -47.78 20.41
N GLN A 803 37.83 -46.68 21.08
CA GLN A 803 39.10 -45.98 20.86
C GLN A 803 40.29 -46.77 21.39
N ILE A 804 40.15 -47.44 22.54
CA ILE A 804 41.21 -48.30 23.08
C ILE A 804 41.62 -49.41 22.12
N ALA A 805 40.73 -49.91 21.27
CA ALA A 805 41.08 -50.93 20.27
C ALA A 805 42.09 -50.42 19.22
N GLY A 806 42.29 -49.10 19.10
CA GLY A 806 43.29 -48.49 18.23
C GLY A 806 44.71 -48.44 18.83
N LEU A 807 44.87 -48.70 20.12
CA LEU A 807 46.19 -48.70 20.78
C LEU A 807 46.89 -50.05 20.64
N SER A 808 48.20 -50.01 20.36
CA SER A 808 49.04 -51.21 20.42
C SER A 808 49.42 -51.57 21.85
N SER A 809 50.00 -52.75 22.05
CA SER A 809 50.59 -53.14 23.34
C SER A 809 51.73 -52.21 23.78
N ALA A 810 52.53 -51.71 22.84
CA ALA A 810 53.58 -50.73 23.11
C ALA A 810 53.00 -49.39 23.59
N ASP A 811 51.88 -48.95 23.01
CA ASP A 811 51.21 -47.72 23.41
C ASP A 811 50.60 -47.84 24.81
N MET A 812 50.03 -49.02 25.14
CA MET A 812 49.54 -49.31 26.49
C MET A 812 50.66 -49.24 27.53
N GLY A 813 51.83 -49.79 27.24
CA GLY A 813 53.01 -49.70 28.12
C GLY A 813 53.60 -48.29 28.22
N ALA A 814 53.41 -47.43 27.21
CA ALA A 814 53.92 -46.08 27.18
C ALA A 814 53.05 -45.06 27.94
N LEU A 815 51.78 -45.37 28.22
CA LEU A 815 50.90 -44.52 29.03
C LEU A 815 51.46 -44.34 30.45
N ALA A 816 51.30 -43.16 31.05
CA ALA A 816 51.62 -42.99 32.46
C ALA A 816 50.72 -43.87 33.35
N SER A 817 51.21 -44.36 34.50
CA SER A 817 50.42 -45.20 35.42
C SER A 817 49.12 -44.52 35.87
N ASP A 818 49.14 -43.20 36.12
CA ASP A 818 47.93 -42.44 36.43
C ASP A 818 46.93 -42.37 35.27
N ALA A 819 47.38 -42.45 34.01
CA ALA A 819 46.52 -42.50 32.83
C ALA A 819 45.84 -43.86 32.70
N VAL A 820 46.57 -44.96 32.92
CA VAL A 820 46.00 -46.33 32.97
C VAL A 820 45.00 -46.45 34.12
N ARG A 821 45.34 -45.92 35.30
CA ARG A 821 44.44 -45.87 36.46
C ARG A 821 43.20 -45.00 36.21
N ALA A 822 43.26 -43.99 35.36
CA ALA A 822 42.11 -43.14 35.02
C ALA A 822 41.11 -43.81 34.05
N LEU A 823 41.45 -44.95 33.43
CA LEU A 823 40.57 -45.65 32.50
C LEU A 823 39.28 -46.12 33.18
N SER A 824 38.15 -45.95 32.49
CA SER A 824 36.88 -46.48 33.00
C SER A 824 36.87 -48.00 33.03
N THR A 825 36.05 -48.60 33.89
CA THR A 825 35.92 -50.07 33.98
C THR A 825 35.40 -50.71 32.69
N SER A 826 34.58 -50.01 31.90
CA SER A 826 34.15 -50.49 30.58
C SER A 826 35.30 -50.46 29.56
N THR A 827 36.20 -49.48 29.67
CA THR A 827 37.41 -49.37 28.87
C THR A 827 38.42 -50.47 29.25
N VAL A 828 38.67 -50.69 30.54
CA VAL A 828 39.53 -51.79 31.04
C VAL A 828 38.99 -53.15 30.61
N ARG A 829 37.67 -53.37 30.70
CA ARG A 829 37.02 -54.59 30.21
C ARG A 829 37.11 -54.75 28.68
N ALA A 830 37.41 -53.70 27.93
CA ALA A 830 37.56 -53.75 26.48
C ALA A 830 38.99 -54.06 26.02
N LEU A 831 39.98 -54.02 26.94
CA LEU A 831 41.36 -54.35 26.64
C LEU A 831 41.46 -55.79 26.11
N THR A 832 42.28 -55.98 25.09
CA THR A 832 42.65 -57.30 24.58
C THR A 832 43.74 -57.92 25.45
N SER A 833 43.90 -59.24 25.39
CA SER A 833 45.01 -59.95 26.05
C SER A 833 46.38 -59.38 25.67
N GLU A 834 46.57 -59.00 24.40
CA GLU A 834 47.83 -58.39 23.94
C GLU A 834 48.06 -56.99 24.54
N GLN A 835 47.01 -56.19 24.68
CA GLN A 835 47.08 -54.88 25.34
C GLN A 835 47.36 -54.98 26.83
N VAL A 836 46.79 -55.99 27.51
CA VAL A 836 47.06 -56.26 28.93
C VAL A 836 48.48 -56.77 29.15
N ALA A 837 48.98 -57.66 28.29
CA ALA A 837 50.38 -58.10 28.33
C ALA A 837 51.39 -56.97 28.03
N GLY A 838 50.94 -55.88 27.41
CA GLY A 838 51.73 -54.67 27.19
C GLY A 838 51.80 -53.72 28.40
N LEU A 839 51.00 -53.95 29.44
CA LEU A 839 51.08 -53.17 30.67
C LEU A 839 52.37 -53.48 31.41
N THR A 840 52.93 -52.46 32.05
CA THR A 840 54.05 -52.59 32.98
C THR A 840 53.53 -52.94 34.37
N SER A 841 54.33 -53.64 35.17
CA SER A 841 53.94 -54.00 36.54
C SER A 841 53.67 -52.78 37.43
N ASP A 842 54.34 -51.65 37.17
CA ASP A 842 54.03 -50.36 37.80
C ASP A 842 52.61 -49.90 37.45
N GLN A 843 52.17 -49.99 36.18
CA GLN A 843 50.81 -49.66 35.78
C GLN A 843 49.79 -50.61 36.42
N VAL A 844 50.06 -51.92 36.44
CA VAL A 844 49.18 -52.93 37.05
C VAL A 844 49.01 -52.66 38.55
N SER A 845 50.08 -52.34 39.27
CA SER A 845 50.03 -52.01 40.71
C SER A 845 49.17 -50.78 41.04
N THR A 846 48.92 -49.90 40.06
CA THR A 846 48.06 -48.72 40.25
C THR A 846 46.58 -48.95 39.93
N LEU A 847 46.22 -50.09 39.33
CA LEU A 847 44.82 -50.39 39.01
C LEU A 847 43.96 -50.45 40.27
N THR A 848 42.78 -49.85 40.20
CA THR A 848 41.80 -49.95 41.29
C THR A 848 41.21 -51.37 41.36
N THR A 849 40.70 -51.74 42.53
CA THR A 849 40.06 -53.06 42.73
C THR A 849 38.90 -53.30 41.76
N THR A 850 38.14 -52.25 41.42
CA THR A 850 37.06 -52.33 40.44
C THR A 850 37.58 -52.51 39.00
N GLN A 851 38.73 -51.94 38.65
CA GLN A 851 39.35 -52.17 37.33
C GLN A 851 39.89 -53.59 37.22
N ILE A 852 40.53 -54.13 38.27
CA ILE A 852 40.96 -55.54 38.32
C ILE A 852 39.76 -56.48 38.14
N GLY A 853 38.67 -56.26 38.87
CA GLY A 853 37.43 -57.04 38.71
C GLY A 853 36.73 -56.86 37.35
N ALA A 854 37.08 -55.82 36.58
CA ALA A 854 36.54 -55.58 35.24
C ALA A 854 37.31 -56.31 34.13
N LEU A 855 38.53 -56.80 34.41
CA LEU A 855 39.32 -57.59 33.45
C LEU A 855 38.55 -58.86 33.05
N ARG A 856 38.64 -59.24 31.79
CA ARG A 856 38.11 -60.54 31.35
C ARG A 856 39.06 -61.65 31.74
N THR A 857 38.59 -62.89 31.80
CA THR A 857 39.41 -64.04 32.18
C THR A 857 40.59 -64.27 31.23
N ASP A 858 40.41 -64.05 29.92
CA ASP A 858 41.47 -64.10 28.90
C ASP A 858 42.50 -62.96 29.01
N ALA A 859 42.11 -61.82 29.60
CA ALA A 859 43.01 -60.73 29.94
C ALA A 859 43.77 -61.01 31.25
N VAL A 860 43.15 -61.65 32.24
CA VAL A 860 43.82 -62.04 33.48
C VAL A 860 44.95 -63.05 33.21
N VAL A 861 44.73 -64.02 32.31
CA VAL A 861 45.78 -64.96 31.85
C VAL A 861 46.95 -64.24 31.16
N ALA A 862 46.73 -63.04 30.64
CA ALA A 862 47.78 -62.27 29.97
C ALA A 862 48.65 -61.44 30.93
N LEU A 863 48.31 -61.38 32.22
CA LEU A 863 49.17 -60.79 33.25
C LEU A 863 50.38 -61.68 33.46
N GLY A 864 51.57 -61.07 33.53
CA GLY A 864 52.80 -61.79 33.81
C GLY A 864 52.99 -62.07 35.30
N THR A 865 53.86 -63.03 35.62
CA THR A 865 54.20 -63.36 37.02
C THR A 865 54.71 -62.17 37.83
N GLU A 866 55.45 -61.25 37.21
CA GLU A 866 55.91 -60.01 37.86
C GLU A 866 54.76 -59.04 38.19
N ASP A 867 53.67 -59.06 37.41
CA ASP A 867 52.50 -58.23 37.66
C ASP A 867 51.78 -58.68 38.94
N TYR A 868 51.60 -59.99 39.10
CA TYR A 868 51.02 -60.57 40.32
C TYR A 868 51.88 -60.24 41.55
N ALA A 869 53.22 -60.27 41.44
CA ALA A 869 54.10 -59.89 42.54
C ALA A 869 54.04 -58.39 42.89
N ALA A 870 53.66 -57.52 41.93
CA ALA A 870 53.53 -56.08 42.12
C ALA A 870 52.14 -55.66 42.64
N MET A 871 51.16 -56.56 42.66
CA MET A 871 49.81 -56.28 43.15
C MET A 871 49.75 -56.17 44.68
N THR A 872 48.79 -55.41 45.17
CA THR A 872 48.47 -55.33 46.60
C THR A 872 47.39 -56.32 46.99
N SER A 873 47.32 -56.70 48.26
CA SER A 873 46.26 -57.57 48.81
C SER A 873 44.85 -57.03 48.52
N SER A 874 44.67 -55.71 48.47
CA SER A 874 43.39 -55.10 48.10
C SER A 874 43.01 -55.34 46.63
N GLN A 875 43.98 -55.38 45.72
CA GLN A 875 43.75 -55.68 44.30
C GLN A 875 43.43 -57.15 44.10
N PHE A 876 44.06 -58.06 44.86
CA PHE A 876 43.68 -59.47 44.88
C PHE A 876 42.23 -59.68 45.32
N ALA A 877 41.79 -58.96 46.36
CA ALA A 877 40.39 -58.92 46.77
C ALA A 877 39.43 -58.39 45.68
N GLY A 878 39.95 -57.69 44.66
CA GLY A 878 39.18 -57.19 43.52
C GLY A 878 38.86 -58.24 42.44
N PHE A 879 39.53 -59.40 42.43
CA PHE A 879 39.24 -60.45 41.46
C PHE A 879 37.86 -61.10 41.68
N THR A 880 37.26 -61.61 40.62
CA THR A 880 36.10 -62.50 40.69
C THR A 880 36.56 -63.95 40.83
N SER A 881 35.70 -64.83 41.33
CA SER A 881 36.00 -66.27 41.43
C SER A 881 36.35 -66.90 40.08
N SER A 882 35.72 -66.45 38.98
CA SER A 882 36.06 -66.89 37.62
C SER A 882 37.42 -66.40 37.13
N GLN A 883 37.86 -65.22 37.57
CA GLN A 883 39.21 -64.73 37.27
C GLN A 883 40.28 -65.48 38.08
N ILE A 884 40.00 -65.80 39.34
CA ILE A 884 40.90 -66.60 40.19
C ILE A 884 41.08 -68.00 39.60
N ALA A 885 40.01 -68.62 39.13
CA ALA A 885 40.06 -69.96 38.53
C ALA A 885 40.98 -70.08 37.30
N VAL A 886 41.33 -68.96 36.65
CA VAL A 886 42.23 -68.94 35.48
C VAL A 886 43.64 -68.44 35.77
N ILE A 887 43.97 -68.07 37.02
CA ILE A 887 45.34 -67.70 37.42
C ILE A 887 46.23 -68.93 37.27
N GLU A 888 47.43 -68.83 36.70
CA GLU A 888 48.32 -69.98 36.60
C GLU A 888 48.91 -70.33 37.97
N THR A 889 49.22 -71.61 38.22
CA THR A 889 49.80 -72.02 39.52
C THR A 889 51.17 -71.39 39.78
N ALA A 890 51.91 -70.96 38.75
CA ALA A 890 53.16 -70.21 38.90
C ALA A 890 52.93 -68.80 39.46
N ASP A 891 51.84 -68.15 39.03
CA ASP A 891 51.44 -66.82 39.45
C ASP A 891 50.75 -66.84 40.81
N LEU A 892 49.93 -67.86 41.09
CA LEU A 892 49.31 -68.06 42.39
C LEU A 892 50.36 -68.19 43.51
N ARG A 893 51.54 -68.73 43.21
CA ARG A 893 52.67 -68.82 44.16
C ARG A 893 53.31 -67.47 44.49
N GLN A 894 53.01 -66.41 43.75
CA GLN A 894 53.49 -65.06 44.06
C GLN A 894 52.69 -64.40 45.20
N LEU A 895 51.51 -64.92 45.54
CA LEU A 895 50.67 -64.37 46.60
C LEU A 895 51.31 -64.63 47.98
N ALA A 896 51.37 -63.59 48.80
CA ALA A 896 51.65 -63.73 50.22
C ALA A 896 50.43 -64.28 50.97
N SER A 897 50.63 -64.75 52.21
CA SER A 897 49.54 -65.19 53.09
C SER A 897 48.47 -64.11 53.28
N ASP A 898 48.87 -62.83 53.33
CA ASP A 898 47.96 -61.70 53.51
C ASP A 898 47.12 -61.42 52.25
N ASP A 899 47.60 -61.79 51.06
CA ASP A 899 46.83 -61.68 49.81
C ASP A 899 45.71 -62.73 49.78
N ILE A 900 45.99 -63.95 50.25
CA ILE A 900 44.99 -65.02 50.37
C ILE A 900 43.95 -64.64 51.43
N LYS A 901 44.36 -64.08 52.57
CA LYS A 901 43.43 -63.56 53.61
C LYS A 901 42.53 -62.43 53.10
N ALA A 902 43.00 -61.66 52.13
CA ALA A 902 42.20 -60.57 51.57
C ALA A 902 41.09 -61.08 50.63
N LEU A 903 41.14 -62.34 50.20
CA LEU A 903 40.09 -62.96 49.40
C LEU A 903 38.86 -63.27 50.25
N SER A 904 37.68 -63.12 49.65
CA SER A 904 36.43 -63.59 50.24
C SER A 904 36.27 -65.10 50.07
N SER A 905 35.42 -65.72 50.89
CA SER A 905 35.13 -67.16 50.76
C SER A 905 34.62 -67.57 49.38
N VAL A 906 33.86 -66.69 48.69
CA VAL A 906 33.40 -66.94 47.30
C VAL A 906 34.58 -66.94 46.30
N GLN A 907 35.60 -66.13 46.55
CA GLN A 907 36.82 -66.11 45.75
C GLN A 907 37.70 -67.34 46.01
N ILE A 908 37.81 -67.77 47.28
CA ILE A 908 38.51 -69.00 47.67
C ILE A 908 37.81 -70.24 47.10
N ASP A 909 36.47 -70.26 47.05
CA ASP A 909 35.71 -71.31 46.38
C ASP A 909 36.05 -71.41 44.88
N GLY A 910 36.58 -70.34 44.28
CA GLY A 910 37.10 -70.31 42.91
C GLY A 910 38.44 -71.03 42.71
N PHE A 911 39.12 -71.45 43.79
CA PHE A 911 40.38 -72.19 43.68
C PHE A 911 40.13 -73.56 43.08
N THR A 912 40.85 -73.88 42.02
CA THR A 912 40.84 -75.21 41.44
C THR A 912 41.60 -76.21 42.34
N THR A 913 41.43 -77.51 42.09
CA THR A 913 42.23 -78.52 42.80
C THR A 913 43.72 -78.38 42.52
N GLU A 914 44.10 -77.88 41.34
CA GLU A 914 45.48 -77.60 40.99
C GLU A 914 46.03 -76.41 41.77
N HIS A 915 45.22 -75.36 41.97
CA HIS A 915 45.55 -74.23 42.83
C HIS A 915 45.82 -74.67 44.26
N ILE A 916 44.88 -75.41 44.86
CA ILE A 916 45.01 -75.89 46.24
C ILE A 916 46.25 -76.76 46.38
N ALA A 917 46.48 -77.73 45.49
CA ALA A 917 47.66 -78.58 45.54
C ALA A 917 48.99 -77.81 45.35
N SER A 918 48.93 -76.61 44.74
CA SER A 918 50.10 -75.76 44.48
C SER A 918 50.43 -74.76 45.59
N LEU A 919 49.54 -74.57 46.57
CA LEU A 919 49.76 -73.65 47.69
C LEU A 919 50.99 -74.05 48.50
N THR A 920 51.79 -73.08 48.88
CA THR A 920 52.91 -73.29 49.81
C THR A 920 52.42 -73.33 51.26
N SER A 921 53.22 -73.90 52.17
CA SER A 921 52.86 -73.93 53.60
C SER A 921 52.62 -72.52 54.18
N ASP A 922 53.39 -71.51 53.75
CA ASP A 922 53.17 -70.12 54.17
C ASP A 922 51.82 -69.55 53.65
N GLN A 923 51.37 -70.01 52.48
CA GLN A 923 50.09 -69.60 51.91
C GLN A 923 48.89 -70.28 52.59
N ILE A 924 49.08 -71.45 53.21
CA ILE A 924 48.05 -72.13 53.99
C ILE A 924 47.67 -71.32 55.23
N ASP A 925 48.61 -70.59 55.86
CA ASP A 925 48.31 -69.63 56.94
C ASP A 925 47.37 -68.51 56.49
N GLY A 926 47.23 -68.32 55.18
CA GLY A 926 46.31 -67.38 54.55
C GLY A 926 44.85 -67.80 54.55
N LEU A 927 44.55 -69.10 54.69
CA LEU A 927 43.20 -69.65 54.61
C LEU A 927 42.51 -69.58 55.97
N ASP A 928 41.45 -68.79 56.09
CA ASP A 928 40.68 -68.76 57.33
C ASP A 928 39.84 -70.04 57.49
N THR A 929 39.51 -70.38 58.74
CA THR A 929 38.73 -71.58 59.06
C THR A 929 37.37 -71.61 58.36
N VAL A 930 36.79 -70.43 58.08
CA VAL A 930 35.50 -70.33 57.37
C VAL A 930 35.66 -70.76 55.91
N ASP A 931 36.75 -70.38 55.25
CA ASP A 931 37.02 -70.74 53.85
C ASP A 931 37.31 -72.24 53.72
N ILE A 932 38.11 -72.80 54.63
CA ILE A 932 38.39 -74.24 54.67
C ILE A 932 37.10 -75.04 54.90
N ALA A 933 36.19 -74.53 55.74
CA ALA A 933 34.91 -75.17 55.99
C ALA A 933 33.93 -75.08 54.80
N SER A 934 34.05 -74.04 53.95
CA SER A 934 33.21 -73.86 52.76
C SER A 934 33.68 -74.68 51.56
N MET A 935 34.95 -75.11 51.53
CA MET A 935 35.52 -75.90 50.42
C MET A 935 34.68 -77.14 50.08
N SER A 936 34.67 -77.47 48.79
CA SER A 936 34.10 -78.73 48.30
C SER A 936 34.96 -79.93 48.69
N MET A 937 34.37 -81.12 48.64
CA MET A 937 35.08 -82.38 48.91
C MET A 937 36.30 -82.57 48.01
N THR A 938 36.17 -82.22 46.73
CA THR A 938 37.27 -82.31 45.78
C THR A 938 38.39 -81.32 46.10
N GLN A 939 38.06 -80.13 46.58
CA GLN A 939 39.03 -79.10 47.00
C GLN A 939 39.78 -79.53 48.27
N VAL A 940 39.07 -80.05 49.28
CA VAL A 940 39.72 -80.54 50.51
C VAL A 940 40.62 -81.75 50.24
N LEU A 941 40.22 -82.67 49.37
CA LEU A 941 41.04 -83.80 48.96
C LEU A 941 42.24 -83.42 48.08
N ALA A 942 42.35 -82.15 47.66
CA ALA A 942 43.50 -81.65 46.91
C ALA A 942 44.64 -81.16 47.82
N PHE A 943 44.42 -81.03 49.13
CA PHE A 943 45.49 -80.73 50.07
C PHE A 943 46.48 -81.90 50.14
N ASN A 944 47.78 -81.59 50.09
CA ASN A 944 48.84 -82.57 50.29
C ASN A 944 49.28 -82.64 51.77
N THR A 945 50.10 -83.64 52.09
CA THR A 945 50.59 -83.88 53.45
C THR A 945 51.33 -82.67 54.06
N ASP A 946 52.16 -81.97 53.28
CA ASP A 946 52.93 -80.82 53.77
C ASP A 946 52.02 -79.63 54.09
N GLN A 947 50.93 -79.46 53.33
CA GLN A 947 49.93 -78.43 53.57
C GLN A 947 49.10 -78.72 54.82
N ILE A 948 48.59 -79.96 54.95
CA ILE A 948 47.79 -80.38 56.11
C ILE A 948 48.61 -80.30 57.40
N THR A 949 49.91 -80.64 57.35
CA THR A 949 50.79 -80.55 58.52
C THR A 949 51.17 -79.11 58.89
N SER A 950 51.16 -78.18 57.93
CA SER A 950 51.36 -76.75 58.20
C SER A 950 50.12 -76.04 58.76
N MET A 951 48.92 -76.64 58.66
CA MET A 951 47.69 -76.05 59.19
C MET A 951 47.71 -75.96 60.73
N THR A 952 47.21 -74.84 61.25
CA THR A 952 46.90 -74.68 62.68
C THR A 952 45.85 -75.69 63.14
N ASP A 953 45.76 -75.94 64.45
CA ASP A 953 44.76 -76.83 65.02
C ASP A 953 43.34 -76.37 64.68
N GLU A 954 43.09 -75.06 64.65
CA GLU A 954 41.82 -74.46 64.23
C GLU A 954 41.50 -74.70 62.74
N GLN A 955 42.49 -74.54 61.84
CA GLN A 955 42.32 -74.80 60.41
C GLN A 955 42.09 -76.30 60.13
N ARG A 956 42.80 -77.19 60.82
CA ARG A 956 42.56 -78.64 60.71
C ARG A 956 41.17 -79.02 61.23
N ASN A 957 40.73 -78.42 62.33
CA ASN A 957 39.37 -78.63 62.85
C ASN A 957 38.27 -78.09 61.92
N ALA A 958 38.60 -77.11 61.08
CA ALA A 958 37.72 -76.60 60.05
C ALA A 958 37.61 -77.55 58.84
N LEU A 959 38.55 -78.49 58.66
CA LEU A 959 38.38 -79.60 57.73
C LEU A 959 37.13 -80.39 58.15
N PHE A 960 36.22 -80.55 57.20
CA PHE A 960 35.01 -81.34 57.43
C PHE A 960 35.25 -82.83 57.16
N LEU A 961 36.50 -83.28 57.12
CA LEU A 961 36.86 -84.68 56.95
C LEU A 961 37.96 -85.04 57.95
N ALA A 962 37.75 -86.11 58.69
CA ALA A 962 38.73 -86.72 59.58
C ALA A 962 38.72 -88.23 59.37
N THR A 963 39.85 -88.90 59.56
CA THR A 963 39.97 -90.33 59.28
C THR A 963 40.23 -91.14 60.52
N PRO A 964 39.55 -92.29 60.65
CA PRO A 964 40.14 -93.45 61.30
C PRO A 964 40.21 -94.67 60.37
N ILE A 965 41.08 -95.63 60.72
CA ILE A 965 41.11 -96.97 60.13
C ILE A 965 39.93 -97.76 60.68
N MET A 966 39.14 -98.30 59.77
CA MET A 966 37.99 -99.15 60.00
C MET A 966 38.24 -100.55 59.45
N LEU A 967 37.80 -101.57 60.18
CA LEU A 967 37.95 -102.98 59.83
C LEU A 967 36.57 -103.60 59.55
N ASP A 968 36.46 -104.27 58.41
CA ASP A 968 35.29 -105.05 58.02
C ASP A 968 35.30 -106.38 58.78
N LEU A 969 34.48 -106.49 59.83
CA LEU A 969 34.56 -107.61 60.77
C LEU A 969 33.70 -108.81 60.35
N ASP A 970 32.63 -108.59 59.57
CA ASP A 970 31.69 -109.63 59.17
C ASP A 970 31.83 -110.08 57.70
N GLY A 971 32.70 -109.43 56.92
CA GLY A 971 33.06 -109.79 55.55
C GLY A 971 32.11 -109.23 54.49
N ASN A 972 31.30 -108.23 54.83
CA ASN A 972 30.32 -107.62 53.92
C ASN A 972 30.83 -106.32 53.25
N GLY A 973 32.06 -105.89 53.59
CA GLY A 973 32.67 -104.63 53.16
C GLY A 973 32.49 -103.53 54.21
N ILE A 974 33.32 -102.49 54.18
CA ILE A 974 33.24 -101.39 55.15
C ILE A 974 31.93 -100.61 54.97
N GLN A 975 31.12 -100.50 56.02
CA GLN A 975 29.86 -99.75 56.00
C GLN A 975 29.89 -98.55 56.94
N THR A 976 29.31 -97.43 56.52
CA THR A 976 29.30 -96.18 57.30
C THR A 976 27.90 -95.57 57.38
N VAL A 977 27.66 -94.72 58.36
CA VAL A 977 26.47 -93.85 58.41
C VAL A 977 26.85 -92.41 58.06
N ALA A 978 25.90 -91.65 57.50
CA ALA A 978 26.15 -90.24 57.21
C ALA A 978 26.30 -89.45 58.50
N ALA A 979 27.00 -88.31 58.44
CA ALA A 979 27.28 -87.49 59.61
C ALA A 979 26.05 -87.04 60.39
N ALA A 980 24.90 -86.86 59.73
CA ALA A 980 23.65 -86.51 60.40
C ALA A 980 23.12 -87.64 61.32
N GLN A 981 23.49 -88.90 61.05
CA GLN A 981 23.12 -90.07 61.85
C GLN A 981 24.30 -90.66 62.62
N GLY A 982 25.50 -90.13 62.50
CA GLY A 982 26.66 -90.59 63.26
C GLY A 982 26.76 -89.92 64.62
N VAL A 983 27.94 -90.03 65.24
CA VAL A 983 28.14 -89.77 66.67
C VAL A 983 28.95 -88.50 66.93
N ASN A 984 28.87 -87.99 68.16
CA ASN A 984 29.70 -86.86 68.59
C ASN A 984 31.03 -87.36 69.14
N PHE A 985 32.10 -87.19 68.37
CA PHE A 985 33.44 -87.64 68.76
C PHE A 985 34.49 -86.59 68.41
N ASP A 986 35.61 -86.57 69.15
CA ASP A 986 36.73 -85.67 68.88
C ASP A 986 37.80 -86.40 68.03
N LEU A 987 37.52 -86.60 66.74
CA LEU A 987 38.39 -87.34 65.82
C LEU A 987 39.79 -86.72 65.62
N PHE A 988 39.99 -85.45 65.98
CA PHE A 988 41.30 -84.79 65.88
C PHE A 988 42.05 -84.70 67.22
N GLY A 989 41.42 -85.07 68.35
CA GLY A 989 42.00 -84.89 69.68
C GLY A 989 42.24 -83.43 70.05
N SER A 990 41.34 -82.56 69.61
CA SER A 990 41.37 -81.11 69.75
C SER A 990 40.83 -80.60 71.09
N GLY A 991 40.16 -81.46 71.86
CA GLY A 991 39.39 -81.10 73.04
C GLY A 991 37.94 -80.67 72.75
N THR A 992 37.49 -80.72 71.49
CA THR A 992 36.11 -80.39 71.09
C THR A 992 35.53 -81.50 70.23
N SER A 993 34.46 -82.14 70.69
CA SER A 993 33.73 -83.14 69.89
C SER A 993 32.90 -82.49 68.79
N ALA A 994 32.80 -83.14 67.64
CA ALA A 994 31.86 -82.77 66.59
C ALA A 994 31.06 -84.00 66.14
N GLN A 995 29.93 -83.77 65.47
CA GLN A 995 29.15 -84.86 64.92
C GLN A 995 29.79 -85.30 63.60
N TRP A 996 30.19 -86.57 63.52
CA TRP A 996 30.86 -87.15 62.36
C TRP A 996 30.02 -88.28 61.77
N GLY A 997 30.27 -88.61 60.50
CA GLY A 997 29.92 -89.93 59.97
C GLY A 997 30.61 -90.99 60.81
N TRP A 998 30.02 -92.17 60.89
CA TRP A 998 30.49 -93.18 61.83
C TRP A 998 30.41 -94.59 61.26
N THR A 999 30.94 -95.57 61.98
CA THR A 999 30.94 -96.97 61.58
C THR A 999 29.53 -97.55 61.63
N ALA A 1000 29.04 -98.21 60.57
CA ALA A 1000 27.76 -98.90 60.58
C ALA A 1000 27.90 -100.42 60.82
N GLY A 1001 26.85 -101.06 61.33
CA GLY A 1001 26.80 -102.52 61.43
C GLY A 1001 27.74 -103.09 62.50
N ALA A 1002 28.44 -104.18 62.17
CA ALA A 1002 29.33 -104.90 63.10
C ALA A 1002 30.81 -104.56 62.90
N ASP A 1003 31.13 -103.59 62.04
CA ASP A 1003 32.48 -103.13 61.77
C ASP A 1003 33.05 -102.33 62.93
N GLY A 1004 34.38 -102.21 63.00
CA GLY A 1004 35.03 -101.55 64.13
C GLY A 1004 36.18 -100.63 63.75
N LEU A 1005 36.46 -99.66 64.63
CA LEU A 1005 37.57 -98.71 64.50
C LEU A 1005 38.84 -99.28 65.11
N LEU A 1006 39.96 -99.17 64.40
CA LEU A 1006 41.27 -99.55 64.95
C LEU A 1006 41.75 -98.48 65.93
N ALA A 1007 42.09 -98.93 67.13
CA ALA A 1007 42.44 -98.06 68.24
C ALA A 1007 43.64 -98.61 69.04
N MET A 1008 44.27 -97.75 69.80
CA MET A 1008 45.24 -98.10 70.83
C MET A 1008 45.04 -97.16 72.00
N ASP A 1009 44.65 -97.71 73.15
CA ASP A 1009 44.53 -96.96 74.40
C ASP A 1009 45.92 -96.51 74.84
N LEU A 1010 46.21 -95.22 74.67
CA LEU A 1010 47.53 -94.66 74.91
C LEU A 1010 47.77 -94.35 76.39
N ASN A 1011 46.69 -94.14 77.13
CA ASN A 1011 46.73 -93.64 78.50
C ASN A 1011 46.48 -94.77 79.54
N GLY A 1012 45.95 -95.91 79.09
CA GLY A 1012 45.74 -97.13 79.87
C GLY A 1012 44.49 -97.12 80.75
N ASP A 1013 43.52 -96.25 80.49
CA ASP A 1013 42.26 -96.14 81.24
C ASP A 1013 41.15 -97.07 80.73
N GLY A 1014 41.36 -97.73 79.59
CA GLY A 1014 40.43 -98.67 78.97
C GLY A 1014 39.31 -98.02 78.17
N VAL A 1015 39.39 -96.72 77.87
CA VAL A 1015 38.37 -95.95 77.13
C VAL A 1015 39.05 -95.25 75.95
N ILE A 1016 38.48 -95.33 74.75
CA ILE A 1016 38.94 -94.55 73.60
C ILE A 1016 38.17 -93.24 73.59
N ASN A 1017 38.80 -92.17 74.05
CA ASN A 1017 38.11 -90.91 74.35
C ASN A 1017 38.28 -89.82 73.28
N ASP A 1018 39.29 -89.93 72.42
CA ASP A 1018 39.48 -89.07 71.27
C ASP A 1018 40.31 -89.73 70.16
N GLY A 1019 40.40 -89.05 69.01
CA GLY A 1019 41.05 -89.57 67.81
C GLY A 1019 42.57 -89.72 67.89
N ARG A 1020 43.23 -89.28 68.97
CA ARG A 1020 44.65 -89.59 69.20
C ARG A 1020 44.85 -91.07 69.53
N GLU A 1021 43.82 -91.70 70.08
CA GLU A 1021 43.78 -93.11 70.44
C GLU A 1021 43.18 -93.99 69.32
N LEU A 1022 42.64 -93.38 68.27
CA LEU A 1022 42.32 -94.05 67.01
C LEU A 1022 43.51 -93.98 66.06
N PHE A 1023 43.64 -94.94 65.16
CA PHE A 1023 44.60 -94.86 64.05
C PHE A 1023 43.97 -94.07 62.91
N GLY A 1024 44.47 -92.88 62.64
CA GLY A 1024 43.77 -91.91 61.80
C GLY A 1024 44.46 -90.54 61.74
N SER A 1025 43.76 -89.55 61.17
CA SER A 1025 44.25 -88.17 61.09
C SER A 1025 44.41 -87.46 62.45
N GLY A 1026 43.84 -88.04 63.52
CA GLY A 1026 44.02 -87.57 64.90
C GLY A 1026 45.26 -88.13 65.61
N THR A 1027 45.88 -89.20 65.08
CA THR A 1027 47.00 -89.88 65.73
C THR A 1027 48.25 -89.02 65.69
N ARG A 1028 48.97 -88.94 66.81
CA ARG A 1028 50.29 -88.30 66.87
C ARG A 1028 51.39 -89.28 66.46
N LEU A 1029 52.26 -88.82 65.56
CA LEU A 1029 53.46 -89.53 65.15
C LEU A 1029 54.59 -89.31 66.17
N ALA A 1030 55.64 -90.13 66.07
CA ALA A 1030 56.79 -90.11 66.98
C ALA A 1030 57.53 -88.74 67.07
N ASP A 1031 57.38 -87.89 66.05
CA ASP A 1031 57.98 -86.54 66.00
C ASP A 1031 57.07 -85.44 66.56
N GLY A 1032 55.87 -85.79 67.01
CA GLY A 1032 54.88 -84.87 67.58
C GLY A 1032 53.91 -84.28 66.56
N SER A 1033 54.14 -84.48 65.26
CA SER A 1033 53.18 -84.16 64.20
C SER A 1033 51.98 -85.13 64.23
N VAL A 1034 50.96 -84.87 63.43
CA VAL A 1034 49.85 -85.80 63.23
C VAL A 1034 50.03 -86.59 61.93
N GLY A 1035 49.50 -87.82 61.88
CA GLY A 1035 49.45 -88.60 60.66
C GLY A 1035 48.61 -87.90 59.59
N ALA A 1036 49.08 -87.91 58.33
CA ALA A 1036 48.31 -87.39 57.19
C ALA A 1036 47.06 -88.24 56.90
N ASP A 1037 47.17 -89.53 57.21
CA ASP A 1037 46.15 -90.55 57.04
C ASP A 1037 46.39 -91.66 58.08
N GLY A 1038 45.40 -92.54 58.24
CA GLY A 1038 45.42 -93.62 59.21
C GLY A 1038 46.50 -94.68 58.97
N TYR A 1039 46.93 -94.89 57.72
CA TYR A 1039 48.00 -95.85 57.41
C TYR A 1039 49.38 -95.32 57.76
N THR A 1040 49.60 -94.02 57.60
CA THR A 1040 50.78 -93.31 58.09
C THR A 1040 50.87 -93.42 59.62
N ALA A 1041 49.73 -93.28 60.30
CA ALA A 1041 49.61 -93.46 61.74
C ALA A 1041 49.80 -94.92 62.19
N LEU A 1042 49.46 -95.91 61.37
CA LEU A 1042 49.60 -97.33 61.68
C LEU A 1042 51.03 -97.83 61.40
N ALA A 1043 51.69 -97.35 60.34
CA ALA A 1043 53.03 -97.74 59.95
C ALA A 1043 54.12 -97.46 61.01
N GLN A 1044 53.91 -96.52 61.92
CA GLN A 1044 54.84 -96.31 63.05
C GLN A 1044 54.83 -97.47 64.07
N GLN A 1045 53.85 -98.36 63.99
CA GLN A 1045 53.76 -99.53 64.86
C GLN A 1045 54.46 -100.77 64.29
N ASP A 1046 54.88 -100.71 63.03
CA ASP A 1046 55.68 -101.74 62.35
C ASP A 1046 57.14 -101.61 62.80
N SER A 1047 57.46 -102.39 63.81
CA SER A 1047 58.73 -102.30 64.55
C SER A 1047 59.86 -103.05 63.85
N ASP A 1048 59.55 -104.08 63.05
CA ASP A 1048 60.53 -104.84 62.27
C ASP A 1048 60.58 -104.47 60.77
N LYS A 1049 59.64 -103.63 60.33
CA LYS A 1049 59.56 -102.96 59.01
C LYS A 1049 59.27 -103.90 57.87
N ASP A 1050 58.45 -104.93 58.09
CA ASP A 1050 58.10 -105.90 57.07
C ASP A 1050 56.86 -105.51 56.23
N GLY A 1051 56.15 -104.46 56.62
CA GLY A 1051 54.98 -103.93 55.93
C GLY A 1051 53.64 -104.56 56.35
N ASP A 1052 53.66 -105.43 57.35
CA ASP A 1052 52.47 -105.92 58.05
C ASP A 1052 52.59 -105.53 59.55
N ILE A 1053 51.46 -105.41 60.23
CA ILE A 1053 51.40 -105.28 61.69
C ILE A 1053 50.94 -106.62 62.24
N ASP A 1054 51.82 -107.37 62.90
CA ASP A 1054 51.55 -108.71 63.38
C ASP A 1054 52.11 -108.99 64.79
N ALA A 1055 51.99 -110.22 65.29
CA ALA A 1055 52.42 -110.57 66.64
C ALA A 1055 53.93 -110.39 66.92
N ASN A 1056 54.76 -110.18 65.90
CA ASN A 1056 56.18 -109.83 66.03
C ASN A 1056 56.39 -108.37 66.40
N ASP A 1057 55.38 -107.51 66.23
CA ASP A 1057 55.45 -106.11 66.56
C ASP A 1057 55.25 -105.82 68.04
N ALA A 1058 56.07 -104.88 68.55
CA ALA A 1058 56.12 -104.54 69.96
C ALA A 1058 54.75 -104.14 70.55
N ASN A 1059 53.91 -103.49 69.76
CA ASN A 1059 52.62 -102.93 70.21
C ASN A 1059 51.39 -103.67 69.67
N PHE A 1060 51.54 -104.76 68.92
CA PHE A 1060 50.40 -105.52 68.36
C PHE A 1060 49.38 -105.96 69.42
N ASN A 1061 49.88 -106.41 70.58
CA ASN A 1061 49.03 -106.83 71.70
C ASN A 1061 48.35 -105.66 72.43
N GLN A 1062 48.80 -104.42 72.19
CA GLN A 1062 48.21 -103.21 72.76
C GLN A 1062 47.10 -102.65 71.87
N MET A 1063 47.09 -103.01 70.58
CA MET A 1063 46.04 -102.62 69.66
C MET A 1063 44.69 -103.21 70.04
N ARG A 1064 43.64 -102.45 69.74
CA ARG A 1064 42.26 -102.78 69.99
C ARG A 1064 41.44 -102.46 68.74
N VAL A 1065 40.28 -103.09 68.65
CA VAL A 1065 39.23 -102.69 67.73
C VAL A 1065 38.03 -102.30 68.57
N TRP A 1066 37.59 -101.06 68.42
CA TRP A 1066 36.40 -100.54 69.06
C TRP A 1066 35.20 -100.82 68.16
N VAL A 1067 34.31 -101.70 68.63
CA VAL A 1067 33.04 -102.00 67.98
C VAL A 1067 31.95 -101.34 68.80
N ASP A 1068 31.60 -100.11 68.41
CA ASP A 1068 30.54 -99.30 69.01
C ASP A 1068 29.17 -99.90 68.67
N ALA A 1069 28.64 -100.70 69.60
CA ALA A 1069 27.51 -101.58 69.34
C ALA A 1069 26.16 -100.88 69.55
N ASP A 1070 26.10 -99.87 70.41
CA ASP A 1070 24.91 -99.06 70.64
C ASP A 1070 24.92 -97.70 69.92
N HIS A 1071 26.05 -97.40 69.26
CA HIS A 1071 26.22 -96.30 68.30
C HIS A 1071 26.15 -94.93 68.95
N ASP A 1072 26.69 -94.80 70.16
CA ASP A 1072 26.65 -93.57 70.95
C ASP A 1072 27.98 -92.79 70.94
N GLY A 1073 29.05 -93.37 70.37
CA GLY A 1073 30.38 -92.76 70.29
C GLY A 1073 31.15 -92.75 71.62
N ILE A 1074 30.75 -93.55 72.59
CA ILE A 1074 31.41 -93.72 73.90
C ILE A 1074 31.91 -95.16 74.02
N THR A 1075 33.15 -95.37 74.46
CA THR A 1075 33.64 -96.74 74.68
C THR A 1075 33.03 -97.35 75.93
N ASP A 1076 32.11 -98.29 75.74
CA ASP A 1076 31.47 -99.01 76.83
C ASP A 1076 32.15 -100.35 77.18
N ALA A 1077 31.83 -100.88 78.36
CA ALA A 1077 32.41 -102.13 78.85
C ALA A 1077 32.05 -103.33 77.94
N GLY A 1078 33.02 -103.84 77.20
CA GLY A 1078 32.88 -104.99 76.29
C GLY A 1078 32.90 -104.65 74.80
N GLU A 1079 32.94 -103.37 74.45
CA GLU A 1079 33.02 -102.89 73.08
C GLU A 1079 34.45 -102.85 72.53
N LEU A 1080 35.42 -102.65 73.41
CA LEU A 1080 36.83 -102.62 73.07
C LEU A 1080 37.39 -104.05 73.07
N LYS A 1081 37.72 -104.56 71.89
CA LYS A 1081 38.18 -105.94 71.69
C LYS A 1081 39.64 -105.98 71.31
N THR A 1082 40.39 -106.96 71.79
CA THR A 1082 41.75 -107.24 71.32
C THR A 1082 41.71 -107.82 69.90
N LEU A 1083 42.77 -107.60 69.12
CA LEU A 1083 42.89 -108.19 67.78
C LEU A 1083 42.79 -109.73 67.84
N THR A 1084 43.35 -110.35 68.89
CA THR A 1084 43.27 -111.79 69.12
C THR A 1084 41.85 -112.29 69.41
N GLU A 1085 41.04 -111.55 70.17
CA GLU A 1085 39.63 -111.89 70.44
C GLU A 1085 38.77 -111.84 69.17
N LEU A 1086 39.12 -110.97 68.22
CA LEU A 1086 38.48 -110.87 66.91
C LEU A 1086 39.08 -111.82 65.86
N GLY A 1087 40.08 -112.62 66.24
CA GLY A 1087 40.74 -113.56 65.34
C GLY A 1087 41.56 -112.88 64.25
N ILE A 1088 42.08 -111.68 64.50
CA ILE A 1088 42.95 -110.93 63.58
C ILE A 1088 44.40 -111.34 63.82
N ALA A 1089 45.08 -111.77 62.76
CA ALA A 1089 46.47 -112.25 62.79
C ALA A 1089 47.48 -111.20 62.31
N SER A 1090 47.15 -110.45 61.25
CA SER A 1090 48.00 -109.37 60.75
C SER A 1090 47.18 -108.28 60.04
N LEU A 1091 47.68 -107.04 60.05
CA LEU A 1091 47.11 -105.90 59.31
C LEU A 1091 48.10 -105.46 58.23
N ASN A 1092 47.67 -105.37 56.96
CA ASN A 1092 48.58 -105.03 55.87
C ASN A 1092 48.72 -103.51 55.65
N LEU A 1093 49.95 -102.98 55.71
CA LEU A 1093 50.19 -101.54 55.58
C LEU A 1093 50.20 -101.04 54.13
N ASN A 1094 50.16 -101.92 53.13
CA ASN A 1094 50.21 -101.53 51.72
C ASN A 1094 48.82 -101.13 51.20
N ALA A 1095 48.34 -99.97 51.65
CA ALA A 1095 47.07 -99.43 51.21
C ALA A 1095 47.11 -98.93 49.76
N MET A 1096 46.01 -99.15 49.03
CA MET A 1096 45.77 -98.58 47.71
C MET A 1096 44.74 -97.46 47.82
N LYS A 1097 44.85 -96.44 46.96
CA LYS A 1097 43.88 -95.34 46.94
C LYS A 1097 42.49 -95.84 46.56
N GLY A 1098 41.54 -95.62 47.45
CA GLY A 1098 40.11 -95.85 47.22
C GLY A 1098 39.42 -94.58 46.72
N SER A 1099 38.23 -94.75 46.13
CA SER A 1099 37.37 -93.64 45.71
C SER A 1099 35.90 -93.92 46.02
N GLU A 1100 35.63 -94.93 46.84
CA GLU A 1100 34.28 -95.32 47.21
C GLU A 1100 33.76 -94.33 48.24
N VAL A 1101 32.55 -93.83 48.00
CA VAL A 1101 31.86 -92.90 48.89
C VAL A 1101 30.64 -93.64 49.41
N ASP A 1102 30.59 -93.83 50.71
CA ASP A 1102 29.46 -94.44 51.40
C ASP A 1102 28.85 -93.43 52.36
N ASN A 1103 27.56 -93.13 52.18
CA ASN A 1103 26.81 -92.17 53.00
C ASN A 1103 27.47 -90.80 53.24
N GLY A 1104 28.32 -90.34 52.31
CA GLY A 1104 29.04 -89.06 52.40
C GLY A 1104 30.44 -89.16 53.01
N ASN A 1105 30.83 -90.34 53.50
CA ASN A 1105 32.18 -90.66 53.96
C ASN A 1105 32.97 -91.29 52.82
N VAL A 1106 34.29 -91.14 52.79
CA VAL A 1106 35.14 -91.66 51.71
C VAL A 1106 36.06 -92.74 52.22
N LEU A 1107 36.04 -93.90 51.58
CA LEU A 1107 37.06 -94.93 51.75
C LEU A 1107 38.26 -94.51 50.91
N GLY A 1108 39.15 -93.69 51.48
CA GLY A 1108 40.21 -93.02 50.71
C GLY A 1108 41.48 -93.85 50.55
N LEU A 1109 41.77 -94.75 51.50
CA LEU A 1109 42.86 -95.72 51.41
C LEU A 1109 42.35 -97.08 51.88
N VAL A 1110 42.49 -98.10 51.04
CA VAL A 1110 41.94 -99.42 51.29
C VAL A 1110 43.08 -100.44 51.25
N SER A 1111 43.14 -101.28 52.28
CA SER A 1111 44.02 -102.44 52.38
C SER A 1111 43.21 -103.63 52.91
N SER A 1112 43.88 -104.62 53.48
CA SER A 1112 43.27 -105.82 54.04
C SER A 1112 43.93 -106.26 55.33
N PHE A 1113 43.19 -106.95 56.18
CA PHE A 1113 43.75 -107.70 57.30
C PHE A 1113 43.52 -109.20 57.13
N THR A 1114 44.41 -110.01 57.71
CA THR A 1114 44.34 -111.47 57.67
C THR A 1114 43.86 -112.00 59.01
N ARG A 1115 42.89 -112.92 59.00
CA ARG A 1115 42.39 -113.60 60.19
C ARG A 1115 43.23 -114.84 60.53
N THR A 1116 43.12 -115.34 61.75
CA THR A 1116 43.85 -116.54 62.22
C THR A 1116 43.49 -117.83 61.47
N ASP A 1117 42.38 -117.85 60.73
CA ASP A 1117 41.97 -118.96 59.86
C ASP A 1117 42.52 -118.84 58.41
N GLY A 1118 43.26 -117.77 58.11
CA GLY A 1118 43.86 -117.48 56.81
C GLY A 1118 42.94 -116.74 55.83
N SER A 1119 41.70 -116.40 56.21
CA SER A 1119 40.83 -115.53 55.41
C SER A 1119 41.23 -114.06 55.52
N THR A 1120 40.94 -113.26 54.50
CA THR A 1120 41.25 -111.83 54.43
C THR A 1120 39.96 -111.00 54.40
N SER A 1121 39.89 -109.89 55.15
CA SER A 1121 38.83 -108.87 55.05
C SER A 1121 39.40 -107.51 54.70
N GLN A 1122 38.51 -106.60 54.28
CA GLN A 1122 38.86 -105.22 54.01
C GLN A 1122 39.21 -104.48 55.30
N MET A 1123 40.19 -103.60 55.22
CA MET A 1123 40.30 -102.48 56.15
C MET A 1123 40.55 -101.21 55.36
N ALA A 1124 39.97 -100.11 55.79
CA ALA A 1124 40.07 -98.86 55.07
C ALA A 1124 40.33 -97.73 56.05
N ASP A 1125 41.15 -96.79 55.65
CA ASP A 1125 41.15 -95.47 56.25
C ASP A 1125 39.95 -94.72 55.66
N VAL A 1126 39.02 -94.35 56.53
CA VAL A 1126 37.73 -93.81 56.14
C VAL A 1126 37.68 -92.35 56.52
N TRP A 1127 37.61 -91.45 55.55
CA TRP A 1127 37.38 -90.02 55.76
C TRP A 1127 35.91 -89.83 56.12
N PHE A 1128 35.62 -89.76 57.40
CA PHE A 1128 34.30 -89.41 57.90
C PHE A 1128 33.99 -87.95 57.63
N ALA A 1129 32.83 -87.71 57.04
CA ALA A 1129 32.32 -86.36 56.87
C ALA A 1129 31.87 -85.80 58.22
N LYS A 1130 32.18 -84.54 58.48
CA LYS A 1130 31.65 -83.76 59.60
C LYS A 1130 30.25 -83.29 59.25
N HIS A 1131 29.33 -83.36 60.20
CA HIS A 1131 28.00 -82.80 60.03
C HIS A 1131 28.13 -81.27 59.93
N LYS A 1132 27.81 -80.72 58.76
CA LYS A 1132 27.59 -79.28 58.64
C LYS A 1132 26.19 -79.01 59.20
N PRO A 1133 26.00 -78.10 60.17
CA PRO A 1133 24.66 -77.66 60.53
C PRO A 1133 23.94 -77.26 59.23
N GLU A 1134 22.69 -77.70 59.03
CA GLU A 1134 21.88 -77.15 57.93
C GLU A 1134 21.71 -75.65 58.18
N GLU A 1135 22.60 -74.86 57.59
CA GLU A 1135 22.44 -73.44 57.49
C GLU A 1135 21.33 -73.22 56.46
N GLY A 1136 20.17 -72.81 56.94
CA GLY A 1136 19.00 -72.58 56.11
C GLY A 1136 19.30 -71.60 54.97
N ALA A 1137 19.55 -72.14 53.79
CA ALA A 1137 19.35 -71.49 52.51
C ALA A 1137 18.88 -72.56 51.51
N PRO A 1138 17.74 -72.38 50.81
CA PRO A 1138 17.32 -73.29 49.74
C PRO A 1138 18.34 -73.24 48.59
N PRO A 1139 18.43 -74.29 47.74
CA PRO A 1139 19.29 -74.23 46.56
C PRO A 1139 18.89 -73.01 45.73
N PRO A 1140 19.84 -72.30 45.10
CA PRO A 1140 19.50 -71.17 44.25
C PRO A 1140 18.48 -71.63 43.22
N SER A 1141 17.37 -70.91 43.15
CA SER A 1141 16.39 -71.17 42.13
C SER A 1141 17.02 -70.87 40.76
N LEU A 1142 16.49 -71.44 39.69
CA LEU A 1142 16.90 -71.10 38.32
C LEU A 1142 16.78 -69.58 38.01
N GLY A 1143 16.07 -68.82 38.86
CA GLY A 1143 16.00 -67.36 38.82
C GLY A 1143 17.24 -66.65 39.41
N ASP A 1144 17.96 -67.28 40.33
CA ASP A 1144 19.15 -66.70 40.99
C ASP A 1144 20.43 -66.88 40.16
N VAL A 1145 20.42 -67.83 39.20
CA VAL A 1145 21.49 -68.02 38.19
C VAL A 1145 21.34 -67.07 36.99
N LEU A 1146 20.19 -66.38 36.85
CA LEU A 1146 19.85 -65.61 35.65
C LEU A 1146 19.50 -64.12 35.88
N ALA A 1147 19.66 -63.59 37.10
CA ALA A 1147 19.41 -62.17 37.38
C ALA A 1147 20.72 -61.35 37.45
N ALA A 1148 21.06 -60.68 36.33
CA ALA A 1148 22.01 -59.57 36.34
C ALA A 1148 21.47 -58.39 37.17
N PRO A 1149 22.31 -57.65 37.92
CA PRO A 1149 21.90 -56.36 38.46
C PRO A 1149 22.52 -55.20 37.65
N ASN A 1150 21.70 -54.57 36.82
CA ASN A 1150 21.59 -53.11 36.81
C ASN A 1150 20.18 -52.84 37.34
N SER A 1151 19.94 -52.39 38.57
CA SER A 1151 20.32 -51.07 39.07
C SER A 1151 19.67 -50.91 40.45
N LEU A 1152 20.38 -50.37 41.44
CA LEU A 1152 19.76 -49.71 42.59
C LEU A 1152 20.59 -48.46 42.96
N PRO A 1153 19.93 -47.42 43.51
CA PRO A 1153 20.46 -46.07 43.65
C PRO A 1153 21.39 -45.92 44.84
N LEU A 1154 22.32 -44.96 44.72
CA LEU A 1154 23.26 -44.55 45.76
C LEU A 1154 22.55 -43.89 46.97
N PRO A 1155 23.02 -44.13 48.20
CA PRO A 1155 22.74 -43.29 49.37
C PRO A 1155 23.60 -42.02 49.36
N ASP A 1156 23.00 -40.90 49.76
CA ASP A 1156 23.64 -39.59 49.96
C ASP A 1156 24.58 -39.61 51.19
N PRO A 1157 25.72 -38.88 51.21
CA PRO A 1157 26.57 -38.79 52.37
C PRO A 1157 26.22 -37.62 53.29
N ASN A 1158 26.23 -37.91 54.59
CA ASN A 1158 26.62 -37.05 55.72
C ASN A 1158 25.53 -36.20 56.45
N PRO A 1159 25.40 -36.36 57.79
CA PRO A 1159 24.65 -35.45 58.66
C PRO A 1159 25.53 -34.32 59.20
N GLY A 1160 25.04 -33.07 59.19
CA GLY A 1160 25.79 -31.93 59.74
C GLY A 1160 25.13 -30.55 59.64
N SER A 1161 24.10 -30.31 60.44
CA SER A 1161 23.67 -29.03 61.06
C SER A 1161 23.31 -27.78 60.23
N ALA A 1162 22.02 -27.44 60.33
CA ALA A 1162 21.40 -26.16 60.71
C ALA A 1162 21.25 -25.00 59.68
N GLY A 1163 19.98 -24.64 59.40
CA GLY A 1163 19.64 -23.32 58.85
C GLY A 1163 18.31 -23.17 58.11
N THR A 1164 17.18 -23.46 58.78
CA THR A 1164 15.79 -22.95 58.59
C THR A 1164 15.29 -22.32 57.27
N ALA A 1165 14.05 -22.74 56.92
CA ALA A 1165 12.96 -22.00 56.25
C ALA A 1165 13.03 -21.86 54.71
N GLN A 1166 11.98 -21.96 53.89
CA GLN A 1166 10.53 -22.13 54.07
C GLN A 1166 9.90 -22.41 52.68
N VAL A 1167 8.83 -23.23 52.64
CA VAL A 1167 7.63 -23.15 51.76
C VAL A 1167 7.73 -23.51 50.26
N HIS A 1168 7.16 -24.69 49.93
CA HIS A 1168 6.39 -25.01 48.71
C HIS A 1168 4.97 -24.39 48.81
N PRO A 1169 4.22 -24.11 47.72
CA PRO A 1169 3.70 -25.13 46.77
C PRO A 1169 3.64 -24.61 45.31
N GLY A 1170 3.36 -25.34 44.23
CA GLY A 1170 2.77 -26.66 43.98
C GLY A 1170 1.98 -26.57 42.66
N GLY A 1171 1.84 -27.67 41.92
CA GLY A 1171 0.73 -27.87 40.97
C GLY A 1171 1.07 -27.98 39.48
N ALA A 1172 1.22 -29.23 39.03
CA ALA A 1172 1.18 -29.77 37.66
C ALA A 1172 -0.17 -29.46 36.92
N PRO A 1173 -0.47 -29.91 35.65
CA PRO A 1173 0.15 -31.00 34.89
C PRO A 1173 0.27 -30.88 33.36
N LEU A 1174 0.99 -31.87 32.81
CA LEU A 1174 1.21 -32.24 31.42
C LEU A 1174 -0.05 -32.79 30.72
N ILE A 1175 -0.23 -32.45 29.42
CA ILE A 1175 -0.83 -33.32 28.39
C ILE A 1175 -0.04 -33.19 27.07
N MET A 1176 0.77 -34.23 26.82
CA MET A 1176 0.88 -35.06 25.60
C MET A 1176 1.45 -34.53 24.25
N VAL A 1177 2.35 -35.39 23.72
CA VAL A 1177 2.73 -35.67 22.31
C VAL A 1177 3.99 -35.02 21.71
N ARG A 1178 5.10 -35.76 21.86
CA ARG A 1178 6.05 -36.23 20.83
C ARG A 1178 5.97 -35.60 19.41
N LYS A 1179 7.02 -34.88 18.98
CA LYS A 1179 7.61 -35.04 17.63
C LYS A 1179 9.07 -34.57 17.58
N TYR A 1180 9.87 -35.36 16.88
CA TYR A 1180 11.27 -35.18 16.53
C TYR A 1180 11.48 -34.03 15.51
N LEU A 1181 12.69 -33.46 15.61
CA LEU A 1181 13.58 -32.93 14.57
C LEU A 1181 13.31 -31.56 13.93
N ASP A 1182 14.47 -30.93 13.73
CA ASP A 1182 14.84 -29.77 12.94
C ASP A 1182 14.41 -28.41 13.50
N ASP A 1183 15.42 -27.67 13.98
CA ASP A 1183 15.53 -26.22 13.75
C ASP A 1183 17.03 -25.85 13.81
N ASP A 1184 17.64 -25.89 12.63
CA ASP A 1184 18.49 -24.80 12.14
C ASP A 1184 17.79 -23.45 12.35
N GLU A 1185 18.57 -22.38 12.42
CA GLU A 1185 18.17 -20.97 12.61
C GLU A 1185 17.98 -20.48 14.04
N LEU A 1186 19.05 -19.93 14.60
CA LEU A 1186 18.94 -18.78 15.49
C LEU A 1186 20.22 -17.94 15.40
N PHE A 1187 20.26 -17.00 14.46
CA PHE A 1187 20.84 -15.66 14.65
C PHE A 1187 20.37 -14.73 13.53
N LYS A 1188 19.26 -14.02 13.78
CA LYS A 1188 18.92 -12.79 13.04
C LYS A 1188 19.69 -11.62 13.65
N PRO A 1189 20.35 -10.77 12.83
CA PRO A 1189 20.98 -9.52 13.28
C PRO A 1189 19.92 -8.42 13.51
N PRO A 1190 20.23 -7.39 14.31
CA PRO A 1190 19.33 -6.27 14.52
C PRO A 1190 19.19 -5.46 13.23
N LEU A 1191 17.95 -5.13 12.86
CA LEU A 1191 17.62 -4.26 11.74
C LEU A 1191 18.24 -2.86 11.92
N ILE A 1192 19.25 -2.53 11.11
CA ILE A 1192 19.42 -1.25 10.38
C ILE A 1192 19.95 -1.56 8.99
#